data_AF-A0A399EWW5-F1
#
_entry.id   AF-A0A399EWW5-F1
#
_cell.length_a   1.000
_cell.length_b   1.000
_cell.length_c   1.000
_cell.angle_alpha   90.00
_cell.angle_beta   90.00
_cell.angle_gamma   90.00
#
_symmetry.space_group_name_H-M   'P 1'
#
loop_
_entity.id
_entity.type
_entity.pdbx_description
1 polymer ?
#
loop_
_entity_poly.entity_id
_entity_poly.type
_entity_poly.pdbx_seq_one_letter_code
_entity_poly.pdbx_strand_id
1 'polypeptide(L)'
;MRILGIVALAWVMVSGAFGQKAQQFDIYRFAVPQGWERQDREGVVFLLPRGLTGKQAVLMSLLPSQEFGGDFRGWFERALGRFHQDHEVLERTEVQTSRAQPGDYPVLAQGVVVRDPKGVTQYRFYVAGHAGGRVALVMYATSSSELFARYEPAFKAFLDSLEFHPAQAGAPRPGPSAPPPTAKLPPVKSPSYADIVRLKLDPKRQPLPDEFRCYAFAKGDDYSKPAFALQFFGKDQYRTPGGSGTYALKADGSLSYVVWKSGPFAGSSDAFLLFSDYGQQLELRDVGPQERDYYCYQQGAREQVARVEFRFRDPQPGSYPCVRTDGSGQRGGTLEVLPGRRYRFGGGEGRYTADVLGQQDEDYGRVEFTSGPLAERYAFYAEDETGLRQFTVHGKSRLECRLTVAKPTRLPRFGPAKAPPPPPGSGGLEGRFYSWRLDVMAASGTPMCGGLCWDLYFFHKNGYVYTGEPEEGLEEADCSRTKPNGFPVCEVYRVQGNRIVIGGGKPVAFGRTAGGLELGGKTLTRLEPLDGLKLQGRYRALSAFSTNLGGGGGGFSEVVLTFSRDGRFTREGVSGYSFTATDTGTPSGDTTAGVAVGSQRSSGGTYRFFGNTLELKFGDGRVVRYFAFVGERDEGGKVKLLRLGGRDYSLEEK
;
A
#
# COMPACT_ATOMS: atom_id res chain seq x y z
N MET A 1 22.83 -12.38 -28.57
CA MET A 1 24.17 -12.02 -28.05
C MET A 1 24.81 -13.30 -27.55
N ARG A 2 25.89 -13.79 -28.16
CA ARG A 2 26.52 -15.06 -27.79
C ARG A 2 27.49 -14.79 -26.64
N ILE A 3 27.17 -15.24 -25.43
CA ILE A 3 28.11 -15.27 -24.30
C ILE A 3 29.12 -16.38 -24.61
N LEU A 4 30.36 -16.00 -24.91
CA LEU A 4 31.41 -16.90 -25.39
C LEU A 4 32.62 -16.83 -24.46
N GLY A 5 33.05 -18.02 -23.99
CA GLY A 5 34.45 -18.42 -23.93
C GLY A 5 35.36 -17.82 -22.86
N ILE A 6 35.71 -18.66 -21.89
CA ILE A 6 36.87 -18.51 -20.98
C ILE A 6 38.18 -18.34 -21.78
N VAL A 7 39.04 -17.38 -21.39
CA VAL A 7 40.50 -17.45 -21.55
C VAL A 7 41.18 -16.82 -20.32
N ALA A 8 42.17 -17.52 -19.78
CA ALA A 8 43.09 -17.07 -18.74
C ALA A 8 44.37 -16.47 -19.36
N LEU A 9 44.90 -15.37 -18.83
CA LEU A 9 46.29 -15.25 -18.31
C LEU A 9 46.63 -13.85 -17.76
N ALA A 10 47.19 -13.87 -16.55
CA ALA A 10 48.21 -13.02 -15.91
C ALA A 10 48.44 -11.56 -16.37
N TRP A 11 48.17 -10.63 -15.43
CA TRP A 11 48.97 -9.41 -15.23
C TRP A 11 49.29 -9.27 -13.74
N VAL A 12 50.58 -9.18 -13.40
CA VAL A 12 51.04 -8.77 -12.07
C VAL A 12 51.01 -7.25 -12.03
N MET A 13 50.07 -6.69 -11.27
CA MET A 13 50.09 -5.28 -10.88
C MET A 13 50.31 -5.21 -9.37
N VAL A 14 51.46 -4.64 -8.99
CA VAL A 14 51.76 -4.24 -7.61
C VAL A 14 50.76 -3.16 -7.22
N SER A 15 49.74 -3.56 -6.47
CA SER A 15 48.71 -2.66 -5.94
C SER A 15 49.13 -2.22 -4.55
N GLY A 16 49.32 -0.91 -4.35
CA GLY A 16 49.38 -0.32 -3.02
C GLY A 16 48.04 -0.52 -2.33
N ALA A 17 47.93 -1.57 -1.53
CA ALA A 17 46.73 -1.89 -0.76
C ALA A 17 46.57 -0.86 0.36
N PHE A 18 45.78 0.18 0.12
CA PHE A 18 45.04 0.81 1.22
C PHE A 18 44.04 -0.24 1.72
N GLY A 19 44.47 -1.04 2.70
CA GLY A 19 43.69 -2.14 3.26
C GLY A 19 42.38 -1.61 3.84
N GLN A 20 41.30 -1.71 3.06
CA GLN A 20 39.97 -1.47 3.59
C GLN A 20 39.72 -2.50 4.69
N LYS A 21 39.31 -2.02 5.87
CA LYS A 21 39.08 -2.87 7.04
C LYS A 21 37.99 -3.90 6.71
N ALA A 22 38.32 -5.18 6.86
CA ALA A 22 37.35 -6.25 6.75
C ALA A 22 36.18 -6.00 7.71
N GLN A 23 34.97 -6.15 7.19
CA GLN A 23 33.72 -6.03 7.91
C GLN A 23 33.08 -7.40 8.10
N GLN A 24 32.21 -7.49 9.10
CA GLN A 24 31.47 -8.70 9.40
C GLN A 24 29.96 -8.41 9.38
N PHE A 25 29.21 -9.37 8.88
CA PHE A 25 27.75 -9.41 8.94
C PHE A 25 27.36 -10.89 8.94
N ASP A 26 26.71 -11.38 10.00
CA ASP A 26 26.31 -12.78 10.11
C ASP A 26 27.47 -13.78 9.81
N ILE A 27 27.30 -14.69 8.83
CA ILE A 27 28.36 -15.62 8.38
C ILE A 27 29.33 -14.99 7.36
N TYR A 28 29.13 -13.73 6.96
CA TYR A 28 29.95 -13.04 5.98
C TYR A 28 31.08 -12.27 6.66
N ARG A 29 32.27 -12.38 6.07
CA ARG A 29 33.37 -11.43 6.24
C ARG A 29 33.77 -10.90 4.87
N PHE A 30 33.82 -9.58 4.71
CA PHE A 30 34.03 -8.95 3.39
C PHE A 30 34.65 -7.56 3.50
N ALA A 31 35.23 -7.07 2.42
CA ALA A 31 35.63 -5.67 2.28
C ALA A 31 34.60 -4.91 1.40
N VAL A 32 34.22 -3.69 1.81
CA VAL A 32 33.35 -2.84 0.99
C VAL A 32 34.19 -2.25 -0.14
N PRO A 33 33.87 -2.47 -1.43
CA PRO A 33 34.71 -1.99 -2.52
C PRO A 33 34.97 -0.49 -2.47
N GLN A 34 36.11 -0.06 -3.02
CA GLN A 34 36.46 1.35 -3.08
C GLN A 34 35.39 2.16 -3.82
N GLY A 35 34.96 3.27 -3.21
CA GLY A 35 33.91 4.13 -3.78
C GLY A 35 32.47 3.65 -3.50
N TRP A 36 32.31 2.55 -2.73
CA TRP A 36 31.01 2.05 -2.29
C TRP A 36 30.75 2.42 -0.83
N GLU A 37 29.47 2.47 -0.49
CA GLU A 37 28.96 2.75 0.85
C GLU A 37 28.14 1.57 1.35
N ARG A 38 28.31 1.22 2.63
CA ARG A 38 27.50 0.22 3.33
C ARG A 38 26.28 0.89 3.96
N GLN A 39 25.12 0.27 3.78
CA GLN A 39 23.87 0.63 4.44
C GLN A 39 23.20 -0.64 4.98
N ASP A 40 22.83 -0.63 6.25
CA ASP A 40 22.15 -1.74 6.91
C ASP A 40 20.66 -1.40 7.02
N ARG A 41 19.78 -2.21 6.40
CA ARG A 41 18.33 -2.01 6.42
C ARG A 41 17.62 -3.36 6.52
N GLU A 42 16.68 -3.48 7.46
CA GLU A 42 15.83 -4.68 7.61
C GLU A 42 16.63 -5.99 7.70
N GLY A 43 17.78 -5.97 8.39
CA GLY A 43 18.64 -7.14 8.52
C GLY A 43 19.37 -7.53 7.24
N VAL A 44 19.34 -6.70 6.19
CA VAL A 44 20.09 -6.86 4.94
C VAL A 44 21.20 -5.80 4.88
N VAL A 45 22.37 -6.20 4.41
CA VAL A 45 23.46 -5.25 4.11
C VAL A 45 23.41 -4.90 2.63
N PHE A 46 23.24 -3.61 2.34
CA PHE A 46 23.34 -3.04 1.01
C PHE A 46 24.69 -2.36 0.83
N LEU A 47 25.37 -2.67 -0.28
CA LEU A 47 26.52 -1.92 -0.75
C LEU A 47 26.09 -1.15 -2.00
N LEU A 48 26.31 0.16 -2.00
CA LEU A 48 25.91 1.07 -3.08
C LEU A 48 27.12 1.87 -3.58
N PRO A 49 27.38 1.96 -4.90
CA PRO A 49 28.42 2.82 -5.40
C PRO A 49 27.99 4.29 -5.29
N ARG A 50 28.93 5.18 -5.03
CA ARG A 50 28.68 6.62 -5.04
C ARG A 50 28.50 7.15 -6.46
N GLY A 51 27.76 8.24 -6.59
CA GLY A 51 27.64 8.98 -7.84
C GLY A 51 26.70 8.35 -8.88
N LEU A 52 25.81 7.44 -8.48
CA LEU A 52 24.71 7.00 -9.33
C LEU A 52 23.74 8.16 -9.59
N THR A 53 23.30 8.29 -10.83
CA THR A 53 22.20 9.20 -11.19
C THR A 53 20.85 8.52 -10.94
N GLY A 54 19.76 9.28 -10.78
CA GLY A 54 18.45 8.73 -10.38
C GLY A 54 17.81 7.67 -11.29
N LYS A 55 18.39 7.41 -12.47
CA LYS A 55 17.94 6.36 -13.42
C LYS A 55 18.83 5.11 -13.38
N GLN A 56 19.95 5.14 -12.65
CA GLN A 56 20.90 4.05 -12.56
C GLN A 56 20.71 3.34 -11.22
N ALA A 57 20.36 2.07 -11.29
CA ALA A 57 20.44 1.17 -10.14
C ALA A 57 21.65 0.25 -10.29
N VAL A 58 22.51 0.25 -9.27
CA VAL A 58 23.58 -0.71 -9.03
C VAL A 58 23.60 -0.97 -7.54
N LEU A 59 23.45 -2.23 -7.14
CA LEU A 59 23.50 -2.61 -5.73
C LEU A 59 24.09 -4.00 -5.56
N MET A 60 24.78 -4.21 -4.44
CA MET A 60 25.02 -5.54 -3.89
C MET A 60 24.24 -5.67 -2.58
N SER A 61 23.57 -6.79 -2.39
CA SER A 61 22.85 -7.09 -1.14
C SER A 61 23.33 -8.41 -0.57
N LEU A 62 23.67 -8.41 0.72
CA LEU A 62 23.99 -9.60 1.50
C LEU A 62 22.78 -9.89 2.39
N LEU A 63 22.14 -11.03 2.16
CA LEU A 63 20.96 -11.46 2.90
C LEU A 63 21.35 -12.22 4.17
N PRO A 64 20.57 -12.16 5.25
CA PRO A 64 20.84 -12.97 6.43
C PRO A 64 20.87 -14.46 6.09
N SER A 65 21.77 -15.19 6.74
CA SER A 65 21.90 -16.63 6.58
C SER A 65 20.75 -17.37 7.25
N GLN A 66 20.39 -18.52 6.69
CA GLN A 66 19.34 -19.41 7.18
C GLN A 66 19.95 -20.71 7.65
N GLU A 67 19.37 -21.33 8.68
CA GLU A 67 19.72 -22.71 9.03
C GLU A 67 19.43 -23.64 7.85
N PHE A 68 20.31 -24.60 7.65
CA PHE A 68 20.28 -25.42 6.45
C PHE A 68 20.74 -26.85 6.72
N GLY A 69 19.81 -27.79 6.47
CA GLY A 69 20.11 -29.21 6.33
C GLY A 69 19.39 -29.74 5.09
N GLY A 70 20.13 -30.10 4.05
CA GLY A 70 19.55 -30.71 2.85
C GLY A 70 20.33 -30.49 1.57
N ASP A 71 19.60 -30.55 0.45
CA ASP A 71 20.13 -30.33 -0.91
C ASP A 71 20.38 -28.83 -1.18
N PHE A 72 21.66 -28.45 -1.21
CA PHE A 72 22.07 -27.05 -1.34
C PHE A 72 21.68 -26.46 -2.69
N ARG A 73 21.76 -27.26 -3.76
CA ARG A 73 21.36 -26.82 -5.11
C ARG A 73 19.86 -26.59 -5.18
N GLY A 74 19.06 -27.55 -4.70
CA GLY A 74 17.62 -27.38 -4.65
C GLY A 74 17.18 -26.20 -3.80
N TRP A 75 17.87 -25.91 -2.69
CA TRP A 75 17.61 -24.69 -1.91
C TRP A 75 17.92 -23.43 -2.72
N PHE A 76 19.06 -23.38 -3.40
CA PHE A 76 19.47 -22.22 -4.19
C PHE A 76 18.47 -21.92 -5.32
N GLU A 77 18.06 -22.93 -6.08
CA GLU A 77 17.08 -22.77 -7.16
C GLU A 77 15.70 -22.30 -6.65
N ARG A 78 15.25 -22.80 -5.50
CA ARG A 78 14.01 -22.31 -4.84
C ARG A 78 14.15 -20.86 -4.38
N ALA A 79 15.29 -20.49 -3.81
CA ALA A 79 15.56 -19.12 -3.39
C ALA A 79 15.48 -18.16 -4.58
N LEU A 80 16.13 -18.49 -5.70
CA LEU A 80 16.05 -17.69 -6.93
C LEU A 80 14.63 -17.63 -7.50
N GLY A 81 13.88 -18.73 -7.45
CA GLY A 81 12.46 -18.74 -7.82
C GLY A 81 11.64 -17.68 -7.10
N ARG A 82 11.86 -17.47 -5.80
CA ARG A 82 11.18 -16.43 -5.02
C ARG A 82 11.58 -15.02 -5.45
N PHE A 83 12.87 -14.75 -5.72
CA PHE A 83 13.34 -13.44 -6.20
C PHE A 83 12.79 -13.06 -7.58
N HIS A 84 12.26 -14.03 -8.31
CA HIS A 84 11.77 -13.88 -9.68
C HIS A 84 10.28 -14.17 -9.82
N GLN A 85 9.54 -14.41 -8.73
CA GLN A 85 8.14 -14.82 -8.80
C GLN A 85 7.27 -13.80 -9.56
N ASP A 86 7.62 -12.52 -9.46
CA ASP A 86 6.94 -11.40 -10.12
C ASP A 86 7.71 -10.88 -11.34
N HIS A 87 8.73 -11.58 -11.82
CA HIS A 87 9.55 -11.12 -12.94
C HIS A 87 9.49 -12.10 -14.11
N GLU A 88 9.51 -11.57 -15.34
CA GLU A 88 9.75 -12.38 -16.52
C GLU A 88 11.25 -12.69 -16.60
N VAL A 89 11.59 -13.98 -16.57
CA VAL A 89 12.98 -14.42 -16.71
C VAL A 89 13.30 -14.49 -18.19
N LEU A 90 14.24 -13.65 -18.65
CA LEU A 90 14.65 -13.58 -20.04
C LEU A 90 15.78 -14.55 -20.34
N GLU A 91 16.76 -14.64 -19.45
CA GLU A 91 17.95 -15.47 -19.63
C GLU A 91 18.51 -15.97 -18.29
N ARG A 92 19.13 -17.16 -18.29
CA ARG A 92 19.83 -17.74 -17.14
C ARG A 92 21.11 -18.43 -17.60
N THR A 93 22.19 -18.29 -16.84
CA THR A 93 23.37 -19.15 -16.99
C THR A 93 23.13 -20.50 -16.34
N GLU A 94 23.98 -21.49 -16.63
CA GLU A 94 24.05 -22.68 -15.78
C GLU A 94 24.48 -22.31 -14.36
N VAL A 95 24.02 -23.08 -13.38
CA VAL A 95 24.47 -22.95 -11.98
C VAL A 95 25.91 -23.45 -11.90
N GLN A 96 26.81 -22.55 -11.54
CA GLN A 96 28.22 -22.87 -11.32
C GLN A 96 28.43 -23.33 -9.89
N THR A 97 29.22 -24.38 -9.71
CA THR A 97 29.61 -24.90 -8.39
C THR A 97 31.10 -24.66 -8.19
N SER A 98 31.46 -24.08 -7.05
CA SER A 98 32.85 -23.88 -6.64
C SER A 98 32.99 -24.11 -5.13
N ARG A 99 34.20 -23.86 -4.60
CA ARG A 99 34.44 -23.88 -3.16
C ARG A 99 35.16 -22.62 -2.71
N ALA A 100 34.72 -22.04 -1.59
CA ALA A 100 35.34 -20.87 -0.99
C ALA A 100 36.55 -21.25 -0.14
N GLN A 101 37.58 -20.40 -0.15
CA GLN A 101 38.73 -20.44 0.75
C GLN A 101 38.73 -19.18 1.61
N PRO A 102 39.13 -19.26 2.90
CA PRO A 102 39.49 -20.46 3.66
C PRO A 102 38.25 -21.26 4.12
N GLY A 103 38.37 -22.60 4.17
CA GLY A 103 37.36 -23.47 4.81
C GLY A 103 36.63 -24.47 3.90
N ASP A 104 36.93 -24.48 2.60
CA ASP A 104 36.48 -25.51 1.64
C ASP A 104 34.93 -25.67 1.56
N TYR A 105 34.20 -24.57 1.77
CA TYR A 105 32.75 -24.56 1.76
C TYR A 105 32.18 -24.55 0.34
N PRO A 106 31.10 -25.27 0.03
CA PRO A 106 30.49 -25.23 -1.29
C PRO A 106 29.85 -23.87 -1.54
N VAL A 107 30.05 -23.37 -2.77
CA VAL A 107 29.50 -22.12 -3.28
C VAL A 107 28.76 -22.40 -4.60
N LEU A 108 27.60 -21.77 -4.76
CA LEU A 108 26.82 -21.81 -5.99
C LEU A 108 26.69 -20.39 -6.55
N ALA A 109 26.78 -20.26 -7.87
CA ALA A 109 26.58 -18.97 -8.54
C ALA A 109 25.74 -19.09 -9.82
N GLN A 110 24.95 -18.06 -10.12
CA GLN A 110 24.16 -17.99 -11.34
C GLN A 110 23.91 -16.53 -11.77
N GLY A 111 24.08 -16.26 -13.07
CA GLY A 111 23.65 -15.03 -13.71
C GLY A 111 22.22 -15.16 -14.23
N VAL A 112 21.40 -14.13 -14.05
CA VAL A 112 20.00 -14.09 -14.50
C VAL A 112 19.69 -12.72 -15.08
N VAL A 113 19.07 -12.69 -16.26
CA VAL A 113 18.46 -11.47 -16.81
C VAL A 113 16.96 -11.57 -16.60
N VAL A 114 16.39 -10.57 -15.94
CA VAL A 114 14.95 -10.51 -15.67
C VAL A 114 14.35 -9.21 -16.14
N ARG A 115 13.06 -9.22 -16.41
CA ARG A 115 12.25 -8.03 -16.65
C ARG A 115 11.20 -7.94 -15.53
N ASP A 116 11.19 -6.82 -14.82
CA ASP A 116 10.22 -6.58 -13.76
C ASP A 116 8.80 -6.32 -14.32
N PRO A 117 7.74 -6.28 -13.49
CA PRO A 117 6.37 -5.99 -13.95
C PRO A 117 6.23 -4.65 -14.67
N LYS A 118 7.19 -3.72 -14.48
CA LYS A 118 7.23 -2.40 -15.08
C LYS A 118 8.01 -2.39 -16.40
N GLY A 119 8.47 -3.56 -16.87
CA GLY A 119 9.21 -3.71 -18.12
C GLY A 119 10.70 -3.39 -18.02
N VAL A 120 11.23 -3.08 -16.83
CA VAL A 120 12.65 -2.76 -16.64
C VAL A 120 13.48 -4.03 -16.66
N THR A 121 14.44 -4.10 -17.59
CA THR A 121 15.39 -5.20 -17.64
C THR A 121 16.46 -5.01 -16.57
N GLN A 122 16.75 -6.06 -15.82
CA GLN A 122 17.75 -6.09 -14.77
C GLN A 122 18.71 -7.25 -15.00
N TYR A 123 19.98 -6.99 -14.74
CA TYR A 123 21.05 -7.98 -14.82
C TYR A 123 21.43 -8.33 -13.40
N ARG A 124 21.22 -9.59 -13.01
CA ARG A 124 21.43 -10.07 -11.66
C ARG A 124 22.47 -11.18 -11.64
N PHE A 125 23.32 -11.18 -10.63
CA PHE A 125 24.28 -12.24 -10.37
C PHE A 125 24.14 -12.66 -8.90
N TYR A 126 23.93 -13.96 -8.70
CA TYR A 126 23.70 -14.53 -7.38
C TYR A 126 24.87 -15.39 -6.97
N VAL A 127 25.28 -15.31 -5.71
CA VAL A 127 26.30 -16.16 -5.09
C VAL A 127 25.77 -16.66 -3.75
N ALA A 128 25.70 -17.97 -3.56
CA ALA A 128 25.33 -18.57 -2.29
C ALA A 128 26.49 -19.38 -1.70
N GLY A 129 26.70 -19.29 -0.40
CA GLY A 129 27.65 -20.12 0.34
C GLY A 129 26.96 -20.94 1.43
N HIS A 130 27.48 -22.14 1.69
CA HIS A 130 27.02 -23.02 2.77
C HIS A 130 28.16 -23.26 3.77
N ALA A 131 28.10 -22.61 4.94
CA ALA A 131 29.11 -22.72 5.99
C ALA A 131 28.47 -23.00 7.35
N GLY A 132 28.99 -24.00 8.07
CA GLY A 132 28.55 -24.30 9.44
C GLY A 132 27.07 -24.65 9.58
N GLY A 133 26.48 -25.37 8.62
CA GLY A 133 25.05 -25.73 8.64
C GLY A 133 24.11 -24.55 8.34
N ARG A 134 24.64 -23.47 7.76
CA ARG A 134 23.86 -22.29 7.35
C ARG A 134 24.15 -21.94 5.90
N VAL A 135 23.14 -21.46 5.19
CA VAL A 135 23.25 -20.96 3.82
C VAL A 135 22.99 -19.47 3.78
N ALA A 136 23.73 -18.74 2.97
CA ALA A 136 23.53 -17.31 2.80
C ALA A 136 23.69 -16.92 1.35
N LEU A 137 23.01 -15.84 0.93
CA LEU A 137 22.90 -15.41 -0.46
C LEU A 137 23.38 -13.97 -0.62
N VAL A 138 24.23 -13.74 -1.61
CA VAL A 138 24.58 -12.41 -2.11
C VAL A 138 23.92 -12.23 -3.47
N MET A 139 23.36 -11.05 -3.71
CA MET A 139 22.87 -10.63 -5.02
C MET A 139 23.60 -9.35 -5.45
N TYR A 140 24.12 -9.35 -6.66
CA TYR A 140 24.55 -8.15 -7.38
C TYR A 140 23.53 -7.86 -8.49
N ALA A 141 23.01 -6.64 -8.54
CA ALA A 141 21.99 -6.27 -9.51
C ALA A 141 22.29 -4.91 -10.15
N THR A 142 22.12 -4.83 -11.47
CA THR A 142 22.20 -3.59 -12.23
C THR A 142 20.99 -3.40 -13.14
N SER A 143 20.70 -2.14 -13.45
CA SER A 143 19.62 -1.72 -14.36
C SER A 143 19.99 -1.75 -15.85
N SER A 144 21.27 -2.02 -16.18
CA SER A 144 21.73 -2.17 -17.56
C SER A 144 22.98 -3.04 -17.66
N SER A 145 23.26 -3.56 -18.86
CA SER A 145 24.46 -4.33 -19.18
C SER A 145 25.74 -3.50 -19.07
N GLU A 146 25.66 -2.22 -19.43
CA GLU A 146 26.79 -1.28 -19.36
C GLU A 146 27.16 -1.00 -17.92
N LEU A 147 26.17 -0.84 -17.03
CA LEU A 147 26.39 -0.72 -15.60
C LEU A 147 26.95 -2.01 -15.01
N PHE A 148 26.46 -3.17 -15.48
CA PHE A 148 26.97 -4.47 -15.07
C PHE A 148 28.49 -4.56 -15.34
N ALA A 149 28.89 -4.31 -16.59
CA ALA A 149 30.30 -4.32 -17.01
C ALA A 149 31.14 -3.24 -16.32
N ARG A 150 30.60 -2.03 -16.14
CA ARG A 150 31.30 -0.92 -15.48
C ARG A 150 31.67 -1.23 -14.03
N TYR A 151 30.76 -1.89 -13.30
CA TYR A 151 30.94 -2.18 -11.87
C TYR A 151 31.38 -3.62 -11.59
N GLU A 152 31.51 -4.46 -12.62
CA GLU A 152 32.04 -5.83 -12.52
C GLU A 152 33.40 -5.90 -11.81
N PRO A 153 34.40 -5.01 -12.05
CA PRO A 153 35.66 -5.05 -11.32
C PRO A 153 35.49 -4.86 -9.81
N ALA A 154 34.56 -3.99 -9.39
CA ALA A 154 34.28 -3.76 -7.97
C ALA A 154 33.53 -4.94 -7.34
N PHE A 155 32.60 -5.54 -8.09
CA PHE A 155 31.91 -6.76 -7.65
C PHE A 155 32.90 -7.94 -7.52
N LYS A 156 33.82 -8.10 -8.47
CA LYS A 156 34.88 -9.11 -8.40
C LYS A 156 35.77 -8.87 -7.17
N ALA A 157 36.20 -7.63 -6.92
CA ALA A 157 36.98 -7.30 -5.73
C ALA A 157 36.21 -7.61 -4.43
N PHE A 158 34.90 -7.37 -4.41
CA PHE A 158 34.05 -7.80 -3.30
C PHE A 158 34.06 -9.33 -3.13
N LEU A 159 33.83 -10.10 -4.20
CA LEU A 159 33.83 -11.57 -4.16
C LEU A 159 35.20 -12.13 -3.75
N ASP A 160 36.30 -11.55 -4.21
CA ASP A 160 37.66 -11.92 -3.83
C ASP A 160 37.90 -11.70 -2.31
N SER A 161 37.18 -10.76 -1.70
CA SER A 161 37.24 -10.49 -0.25
C SER A 161 36.20 -11.24 0.58
N LEU A 162 35.24 -11.90 -0.06
CA LEU A 162 34.09 -12.52 0.58
C LEU A 162 34.47 -13.89 1.14
N GLU A 163 34.44 -13.98 2.46
CA GLU A 163 34.64 -15.22 3.19
C GLU A 163 33.34 -15.62 3.90
N PHE A 164 33.02 -16.91 3.85
CA PHE A 164 31.96 -17.51 4.67
C PHE A 164 32.60 -18.16 5.88
N HIS A 165 32.20 -17.73 7.08
CA HIS A 165 32.63 -18.32 8.34
C HIS A 165 31.46 -19.08 8.95
N PRO A 166 31.68 -20.24 9.59
CA PRO A 166 30.67 -20.81 10.47
C PRO A 166 30.22 -19.71 11.43
N ALA A 167 28.91 -19.52 11.60
CA ALA A 167 28.43 -18.61 12.62
C ALA A 167 29.19 -18.94 13.91
N GLN A 168 29.95 -17.98 14.44
CA GLN A 168 30.57 -18.16 15.75
C GLN A 168 29.45 -18.63 16.65
N ALA A 169 29.68 -19.74 17.36
CA ALA A 169 28.73 -20.29 18.32
C ALA A 169 28.55 -19.26 19.46
N GLY A 170 27.83 -18.18 19.16
CA GLY A 170 27.25 -17.32 20.15
C GLY A 170 26.31 -18.21 20.94
N ALA A 171 26.29 -18.00 22.26
CA ALA A 171 25.38 -18.71 23.16
C ALA A 171 24.01 -18.84 22.48
N PRO A 172 23.43 -20.05 22.41
CA PRO A 172 22.19 -20.29 21.68
C PRO A 172 21.21 -19.21 22.06
N ARG A 173 20.88 -18.33 21.10
CA ARG A 173 19.80 -17.38 21.30
C ARG A 173 18.57 -18.26 21.57
N PRO A 174 17.89 -18.11 22.72
CA PRO A 174 16.65 -18.83 22.93
C PRO A 174 15.76 -18.50 21.73
N GLY A 175 15.51 -19.51 20.89
CA GLY A 175 14.71 -19.32 19.69
C GLY A 175 13.34 -18.80 20.09
N PRO A 176 12.73 -17.88 19.30
CA PRO A 176 11.40 -17.39 19.60
C PRO A 176 10.46 -18.60 19.65
N SER A 177 9.92 -18.90 20.84
CA SER A 177 8.88 -19.90 20.99
C SER A 177 7.60 -19.31 20.40
N ALA A 178 7.02 -19.97 19.40
CA ALA A 178 5.70 -19.58 18.92
C ALA A 178 4.75 -19.58 20.12
N PRO A 179 3.98 -18.49 20.35
CA PRO A 179 3.03 -18.47 21.44
C PRO A 179 2.05 -19.64 21.26
N PRO A 180 1.77 -20.42 22.32
CA PRO A 180 0.82 -21.50 22.25
C PRO A 180 -0.54 -20.94 21.80
N PRO A 181 -1.21 -21.60 20.84
CA PRO A 181 -2.48 -21.10 20.35
C PRO A 181 -3.50 -21.06 21.48
N THR A 182 -4.29 -19.99 21.53
CA THR A 182 -5.61 -19.89 22.20
C THR A 182 -5.70 -19.74 23.74
N ALA A 183 -4.61 -19.54 24.49
CA ALA A 183 -4.78 -19.20 25.92
C ALA A 183 -5.47 -17.83 26.09
N LYS A 184 -6.57 -17.78 26.85
CA LYS A 184 -7.32 -16.54 27.10
C LYS A 184 -6.51 -15.63 28.03
N LEU A 185 -6.15 -14.45 27.55
CA LEU A 185 -5.46 -13.45 28.37
C LEU A 185 -6.44 -12.69 29.28
N PRO A 186 -6.01 -12.23 30.47
CA PRO A 186 -6.78 -11.30 31.28
C PRO A 186 -7.05 -10.01 30.50
N PRO A 187 -8.25 -9.41 30.58
CA PRO A 187 -8.61 -8.23 29.79
C PRO A 187 -7.73 -7.03 30.13
N VAL A 188 -7.44 -6.19 29.13
CA VAL A 188 -6.79 -4.89 29.27
C VAL A 188 -7.82 -3.79 28.99
N LYS A 189 -7.80 -2.72 29.78
CA LYS A 189 -8.70 -1.58 29.57
C LYS A 189 -8.12 -0.65 28.52
N SER A 190 -8.76 -0.58 27.36
CA SER A 190 -8.45 0.37 26.30
C SER A 190 -8.62 1.82 26.80
N PRO A 191 -7.65 2.72 26.59
CA PRO A 191 -7.78 4.11 27.00
C PRO A 191 -8.83 4.83 26.15
N SER A 192 -9.66 5.66 26.78
CA SER A 192 -10.52 6.59 26.03
C SER A 192 -9.69 7.72 25.42
N TYR A 193 -10.26 8.47 24.47
CA TYR A 193 -9.60 9.68 23.94
C TYR A 193 -9.17 10.65 25.05
N ALA A 194 -10.01 10.84 26.08
CA ALA A 194 -9.67 11.67 27.23
C ALA A 194 -8.48 11.11 28.02
N ASP A 195 -8.38 9.79 28.16
CA ASP A 195 -7.22 9.14 28.80
C ASP A 195 -5.95 9.33 27.95
N ILE A 196 -6.02 9.16 26.63
CA ILE A 196 -4.91 9.37 25.70
C ILE A 196 -4.36 10.81 25.82
N VAL A 197 -5.24 11.81 25.79
CA VAL A 197 -4.85 13.22 25.95
C VAL A 197 -4.24 13.48 27.32
N ARG A 198 -4.89 13.02 28.40
CA ARG A 198 -4.40 13.20 29.77
C ARG A 198 -3.03 12.55 30.00
N LEU A 199 -2.82 11.36 29.44
CA LEU A 199 -1.59 10.59 29.55
C LEU A 199 -0.52 11.00 28.53
N LYS A 200 -0.83 11.94 27.62
CA LYS A 200 0.05 12.39 26.53
C LYS A 200 0.56 11.23 25.67
N LEU A 201 -0.29 10.25 25.39
CA LEU A 201 0.04 9.14 24.50
C LEU A 201 -0.10 9.61 23.05
N ASP A 202 0.88 9.31 22.20
CA ASP A 202 0.80 9.55 20.76
C ASP A 202 0.49 8.23 20.04
N PRO A 203 -0.77 8.00 19.60
CA PRO A 203 -1.15 6.74 18.98
C PRO A 203 -0.44 6.49 17.63
N LYS A 204 0.18 7.51 17.02
CA LYS A 204 0.98 7.33 15.80
C LYS A 204 2.40 6.84 16.08
N ARG A 205 2.90 7.01 17.31
CA ARG A 205 4.29 6.74 17.67
C ARG A 205 4.49 5.60 18.65
N GLN A 206 3.43 5.19 19.33
CA GLN A 206 3.49 4.14 20.34
C GLN A 206 2.20 3.33 20.40
N PRO A 207 2.28 2.01 20.69
CA PRO A 207 1.10 1.21 21.00
C PRO A 207 0.32 1.81 22.17
N LEU A 208 -1.01 1.84 22.04
CA LEU A 208 -1.91 2.15 23.14
C LEU A 208 -2.05 0.92 24.04
N PRO A 209 -2.20 1.10 25.37
CA PRO A 209 -2.52 -0.01 26.27
C PRO A 209 -3.84 -0.67 25.87
N ASP A 210 -3.78 -1.77 25.15
CA ASP A 210 -4.95 -2.45 24.61
C ASP A 210 -4.61 -3.88 24.19
N GLU A 211 -5.63 -4.63 23.78
CA GLU A 211 -5.50 -5.91 23.12
C GLU A 211 -5.51 -5.78 21.60
N PHE A 212 -4.66 -6.55 20.94
CA PHE A 212 -4.54 -6.68 19.50
C PHE A 212 -4.81 -8.13 19.11
N ARG A 213 -5.56 -8.33 18.02
CA ARG A 213 -5.94 -9.63 17.49
C ARG A 213 -5.11 -9.91 16.25
N CYS A 214 -4.25 -10.92 16.35
CA CYS A 214 -3.24 -11.23 15.33
C CYS A 214 -3.71 -12.33 14.40
N TYR A 215 -3.78 -12.04 13.11
CA TYR A 215 -4.18 -12.96 12.05
C TYR A 215 -2.93 -13.34 11.24
N ALA A 216 -2.73 -14.64 11.04
CA ALA A 216 -1.55 -15.15 10.36
C ALA A 216 -1.64 -14.90 8.85
N PHE A 217 -0.51 -14.53 8.26
CA PHE A 217 -0.33 -14.41 6.82
C PHE A 217 0.00 -15.78 6.23
N ALA A 218 -0.94 -16.73 6.25
CA ALA A 218 -0.74 -18.00 5.59
C ALA A 218 -1.96 -18.44 4.76
N LYS A 219 -1.67 -19.15 3.67
CA LYS A 219 -2.66 -19.67 2.74
C LYS A 219 -3.60 -20.64 3.45
N GLY A 220 -4.90 -20.38 3.35
CA GLY A 220 -5.95 -21.24 3.88
C GLY A 220 -6.26 -21.05 5.37
N ASP A 221 -5.70 -20.03 6.01
CA ASP A 221 -5.98 -19.75 7.42
C ASP A 221 -7.42 -19.25 7.64
N ASP A 222 -7.96 -19.66 8.78
CA ASP A 222 -9.29 -19.28 9.24
C ASP A 222 -9.27 -17.85 9.80
N TYR A 223 -9.43 -16.85 8.93
CA TYR A 223 -9.54 -15.44 9.33
C TYR A 223 -10.79 -15.13 10.16
N SER A 224 -11.68 -16.10 10.42
CA SER A 224 -12.81 -15.90 11.32
C SER A 224 -12.38 -15.78 12.78
N LYS A 225 -11.16 -16.23 13.11
CA LYS A 225 -10.55 -16.14 14.43
C LYS A 225 -9.08 -15.71 14.36
N PRO A 226 -8.59 -14.93 15.33
CA PRO A 226 -7.18 -14.60 15.43
C PRO A 226 -6.35 -15.84 15.83
N ALA A 227 -5.10 -15.90 15.35
CA ALA A 227 -4.13 -16.90 15.77
C ALA A 227 -3.76 -16.75 17.25
N PHE A 228 -3.60 -15.51 17.72
CA PHE A 228 -3.39 -15.18 19.14
C PHE A 228 -3.78 -13.73 19.45
N ALA A 229 -3.79 -13.40 20.75
CA ALA A 229 -3.95 -12.04 21.24
C ALA A 229 -2.60 -11.47 21.73
N LEU A 230 -2.34 -10.21 21.43
CA LEU A 230 -1.18 -9.45 21.89
C LEU A 230 -1.67 -8.26 22.69
N GLN A 231 -1.24 -8.12 23.94
CA GLN A 231 -1.66 -7.03 24.82
C GLN A 231 -0.49 -6.10 25.13
N PHE A 232 -0.74 -4.79 25.10
CA PHE A 232 0.20 -3.76 25.56
C PHE A 232 -0.30 -3.14 26.87
N PHE A 233 0.62 -2.79 27.79
CA PHE A 233 0.25 -2.28 29.13
C PHE A 233 0.78 -0.87 29.42
N GLY A 234 1.54 -0.27 28.53
CA GLY A 234 2.27 0.96 28.81
C GLY A 234 3.31 1.26 27.76
N LYS A 235 4.43 1.87 28.16
CA LYS A 235 5.48 2.30 27.21
C LYS A 235 6.40 1.18 26.74
N ASP A 236 6.54 0.10 27.50
CA ASP A 236 7.63 -0.86 27.30
C ASP A 236 7.27 -2.32 27.64
N GLN A 237 6.01 -2.63 27.96
CA GLN A 237 5.58 -3.99 28.34
C GLN A 237 4.46 -4.53 27.45
N TYR A 238 4.57 -5.81 27.09
CA TYR A 238 3.56 -6.55 26.36
C TYR A 238 3.33 -7.95 26.95
N ARG A 239 2.21 -8.58 26.57
CA ARG A 239 1.84 -9.94 26.94
C ARG A 239 1.19 -10.68 25.77
N THR A 240 1.49 -11.97 25.68
CA THR A 240 0.88 -12.92 24.74
C THR A 240 0.49 -14.20 25.51
N PRO A 241 -0.24 -15.14 24.90
CA PRO A 241 -0.42 -16.48 25.46
C PRO A 241 0.88 -17.19 25.85
N GLY A 242 2.00 -16.87 25.18
CA GLY A 242 3.31 -17.48 25.43
C GLY A 242 4.12 -16.83 26.55
N GLY A 243 3.61 -15.78 27.17
CA GLY A 243 4.28 -15.05 28.25
C GLY A 243 4.32 -13.54 28.02
N SER A 244 5.05 -12.87 28.91
CA SER A 244 5.23 -11.41 28.87
C SER A 244 6.64 -11.06 28.38
N GLY A 245 6.79 -9.84 27.88
CA GLY A 245 8.08 -9.30 27.48
C GLY A 245 8.11 -7.80 27.53
N THR A 246 9.26 -7.26 27.12
CA THR A 246 9.47 -5.83 27.00
C THR A 246 9.81 -5.44 25.57
N TYR A 247 9.51 -4.20 25.21
CA TYR A 247 9.83 -3.62 23.92
C TYR A 247 10.39 -2.20 24.08
N ALA A 248 11.01 -1.70 23.02
CA ALA A 248 11.35 -0.29 22.88
C ALA A 248 10.72 0.27 21.60
N LEU A 249 10.67 1.59 21.51
CA LEU A 249 10.17 2.28 20.32
C LEU A 249 11.35 2.82 19.51
N LYS A 250 11.25 2.68 18.20
CA LYS A 250 12.19 3.28 17.25
C LYS A 250 11.38 4.05 16.20
N ALA A 251 11.74 5.31 15.96
CA ALA A 251 11.16 6.10 14.88
C ALA A 251 12.15 6.16 13.72
N ASP A 252 11.66 5.96 12.51
CA ASP A 252 12.42 6.15 11.27
C ASP A 252 11.57 6.96 10.28
N GLY A 253 11.86 8.25 10.18
CA GLY A 253 11.02 9.20 9.43
C GLY A 253 9.60 9.29 9.97
N SER A 254 8.62 8.96 9.12
CA SER A 254 7.19 8.91 9.48
C SER A 254 6.75 7.56 10.07
N LEU A 255 7.63 6.56 10.05
CA LEU A 255 7.34 5.19 10.46
C LEU A 255 7.72 4.99 11.93
N SER A 256 6.90 4.23 12.65
CA SER A 256 7.14 3.88 14.05
C SER A 256 7.23 2.37 14.20
N TYR A 257 8.27 1.92 14.90
CA TYR A 257 8.61 0.52 15.07
C TYR A 257 8.60 0.12 16.55
N VAL A 258 8.12 -1.10 16.79
CA VAL A 258 8.19 -1.79 18.08
C VAL A 258 9.34 -2.78 18.02
N VAL A 259 10.40 -2.50 18.78
CA VAL A 259 11.63 -3.30 18.86
C VAL A 259 11.55 -4.22 20.07
N TRP A 260 11.39 -5.53 19.84
CA TRP A 260 11.26 -6.51 20.91
C TRP A 260 12.57 -6.67 21.69
N LYS A 261 12.51 -6.51 23.01
CA LYS A 261 13.69 -6.59 23.90
C LYS A 261 13.75 -7.89 24.69
N SER A 262 12.60 -8.43 25.07
CA SER A 262 12.50 -9.69 25.81
C SER A 262 11.14 -10.37 25.55
N GLY A 263 10.97 -11.58 26.07
CA GLY A 263 9.73 -12.36 25.98
C GLY A 263 9.59 -13.16 24.69
N PRO A 264 8.36 -13.63 24.36
CA PRO A 264 8.12 -14.54 23.24
C PRO A 264 8.50 -14.01 21.85
N PHE A 265 8.56 -12.68 21.68
CA PHE A 265 8.99 -12.05 20.43
C PHE A 265 10.45 -11.59 20.44
N ALA A 266 11.23 -11.94 21.46
CA ALA A 266 12.67 -11.66 21.45
C ALA A 266 13.34 -12.36 20.25
N GLY A 267 14.01 -11.58 19.41
CA GLY A 267 14.71 -12.08 18.23
C GLY A 267 13.91 -12.09 16.93
N SER A 268 12.62 -11.75 16.95
CA SER A 268 11.86 -11.48 15.73
C SER A 268 12.20 -10.10 15.16
N SER A 269 11.78 -9.86 13.92
CA SER A 269 11.90 -8.56 13.27
C SER A 269 11.13 -7.46 14.00
N ASP A 270 11.58 -6.21 13.83
CA ASP A 270 10.91 -5.02 14.35
C ASP A 270 9.48 -4.96 13.78
N ALA A 271 8.49 -4.75 14.65
CA ALA A 271 7.11 -4.68 14.21
C ALA A 271 6.74 -3.26 13.78
N PHE A 272 6.01 -3.14 12.68
CA PHE A 272 5.60 -1.85 12.13
C PHE A 272 4.25 -1.41 12.72
N LEU A 273 4.16 -0.19 13.25
CA LEU A 273 2.96 0.39 13.84
C LEU A 273 2.29 1.37 12.89
N LEU A 274 1.02 1.11 12.58
CA LEU A 274 0.13 1.98 11.81
C LEU A 274 -1.02 2.49 12.69
N PHE A 275 -1.45 3.73 12.44
CA PHE A 275 -2.61 4.33 13.10
C PHE A 275 -3.53 5.00 12.07
N SER A 276 -4.82 4.72 12.20
CA SER A 276 -5.88 5.23 11.31
C SER A 276 -7.09 5.71 12.11
N ASP A 277 -8.13 6.16 11.41
CA ASP A 277 -9.42 6.53 11.98
C ASP A 277 -10.15 5.38 12.67
N TYR A 278 -9.71 4.14 12.44
CA TYR A 278 -10.27 2.93 13.04
C TYR A 278 -9.47 2.41 14.24
N GLY A 279 -8.24 2.86 14.43
CA GLY A 279 -7.36 2.45 15.54
C GLY A 279 -5.97 2.03 15.05
N GLN A 280 -5.27 1.26 15.87
CA GLN A 280 -3.91 0.81 15.61
C GLN A 280 -3.85 -0.56 14.94
N GLN A 281 -2.86 -0.73 14.05
CA GLN A 281 -2.47 -1.99 13.45
C GLN A 281 -0.97 -2.20 13.66
N LEU A 282 -0.58 -3.43 13.91
CA LEU A 282 0.81 -3.88 14.00
C LEU A 282 1.05 -4.96 12.96
N GLU A 283 2.13 -4.85 12.21
CA GLU A 283 2.64 -5.92 11.36
C GLU A 283 3.82 -6.57 12.06
N LEU A 284 3.67 -7.85 12.38
CA LEU A 284 4.73 -8.67 12.98
C LEU A 284 5.35 -9.52 11.87
N ARG A 285 6.67 -9.54 11.78
CA ARG A 285 7.41 -10.37 10.83
C ARG A 285 8.29 -11.37 11.53
N ASP A 286 8.51 -12.51 10.88
CA ASP A 286 9.43 -13.55 11.34
C ASP A 286 9.15 -14.04 12.77
N VAL A 287 7.87 -14.22 13.12
CA VAL A 287 7.47 -14.58 14.48
C VAL A 287 7.45 -16.09 14.67
N GLY A 288 8.19 -16.55 15.69
CA GLY A 288 8.27 -17.96 16.09
C GLY A 288 9.21 -18.77 15.20
N PRO A 289 9.32 -20.10 15.43
CA PRO A 289 10.28 -20.97 14.75
C PRO A 289 9.95 -21.23 13.28
N GLN A 290 8.76 -20.83 12.82
CA GLN A 290 8.34 -20.93 11.42
C GLN A 290 8.42 -19.60 10.68
N GLU A 291 8.98 -18.56 11.32
CA GLU A 291 9.16 -17.21 10.74
C GLU A 291 7.88 -16.72 10.04
N ARG A 292 6.75 -16.76 10.77
CA ARG A 292 5.46 -16.38 10.20
C ARG A 292 5.19 -14.90 10.39
N ASP A 293 4.53 -14.32 9.39
CA ASP A 293 4.05 -12.94 9.46
C ASP A 293 2.62 -12.88 10.00
N TYR A 294 2.31 -11.81 10.72
CA TYR A 294 0.99 -11.58 11.32
C TYR A 294 0.57 -10.12 11.20
N TYR A 295 -0.71 -9.91 10.91
CA TYR A 295 -1.36 -8.61 11.03
C TYR A 295 -2.21 -8.58 12.30
N CYS A 296 -1.81 -7.71 13.22
CA CYS A 296 -2.43 -7.53 14.53
C CYS A 296 -3.26 -6.25 14.53
N TYR A 297 -4.56 -6.38 14.72
CA TYR A 297 -5.49 -5.24 14.73
C TYR A 297 -5.93 -4.96 16.16
N GLN A 298 -5.89 -3.69 16.56
CA GLN A 298 -6.42 -3.26 17.86
C GLN A 298 -7.89 -3.71 18.00
N GLN A 299 -8.21 -4.32 19.12
CA GLN A 299 -9.55 -4.80 19.43
C GLN A 299 -10.56 -3.65 19.35
N GLY A 300 -11.74 -3.92 18.78
CA GLY A 300 -12.78 -2.92 18.59
C GLY A 300 -12.91 -2.51 17.13
N ALA A 301 -12.91 -1.21 16.84
CA ALA A 301 -13.22 -0.71 15.51
C ALA A 301 -12.21 -1.14 14.43
N ARG A 302 -10.89 -1.14 14.73
CA ARG A 302 -9.87 -1.55 13.75
C ARG A 302 -10.00 -3.03 13.40
N GLU A 303 -10.17 -3.90 14.39
CA GLU A 303 -10.43 -5.32 14.13
C GLU A 303 -11.73 -5.54 13.34
N GLN A 304 -12.82 -4.84 13.68
CA GLN A 304 -14.08 -4.97 12.95
C GLN A 304 -13.94 -4.60 11.48
N VAL A 305 -13.20 -3.53 11.19
CA VAL A 305 -12.88 -3.09 9.82
C VAL A 305 -12.05 -4.13 9.09
N ALA A 306 -10.99 -4.64 9.72
CA ALA A 306 -10.19 -5.72 9.14
C ALA A 306 -11.04 -6.95 8.79
N ARG A 307 -11.98 -7.34 9.66
CA ARG A 307 -12.89 -8.46 9.37
C ARG A 307 -13.85 -8.18 8.22
N VAL A 308 -14.25 -6.92 8.00
CA VAL A 308 -15.02 -6.51 6.82
C VAL A 308 -14.13 -6.54 5.57
N GLU A 309 -12.89 -6.03 5.65
CA GLU A 309 -11.89 -6.09 4.56
C GLU A 309 -11.61 -7.55 4.17
N PHE A 310 -11.45 -8.46 5.14
CA PHE A 310 -11.31 -9.90 4.89
C PHE A 310 -12.51 -10.47 4.16
N ARG A 311 -13.72 -10.05 4.54
CA ARG A 311 -14.95 -10.45 3.87
C ARG A 311 -15.01 -9.91 2.44
N PHE A 312 -14.51 -8.71 2.18
CA PHE A 312 -14.45 -8.15 0.83
C PHE A 312 -13.55 -8.94 -0.10
N ARG A 313 -12.49 -9.54 0.45
CA ARG A 313 -11.57 -10.43 -0.26
C ARG A 313 -12.01 -11.90 -0.26
N ASP A 314 -13.09 -12.24 0.45
CA ASP A 314 -13.57 -13.61 0.57
C ASP A 314 -14.79 -13.91 -0.31
N PRO A 315 -14.70 -14.88 -1.26
CA PRO A 315 -15.82 -15.32 -2.08
C PRO A 315 -17.13 -15.55 -1.31
N GLN A 316 -18.13 -14.70 -1.56
CA GLN A 316 -19.45 -14.82 -0.94
C GLN A 316 -20.38 -15.73 -1.78
N PRO A 317 -21.27 -16.53 -1.15
CA PRO A 317 -22.27 -17.28 -1.90
C PRO A 317 -23.15 -16.40 -2.79
N GLY A 318 -23.45 -16.88 -3.99
CA GLY A 318 -24.21 -16.11 -4.98
C GLY A 318 -24.07 -16.65 -6.40
N SER A 319 -24.90 -16.15 -7.31
CA SER A 319 -24.81 -16.43 -8.74
C SER A 319 -24.18 -15.25 -9.46
N TYR A 320 -23.08 -15.49 -10.16
CA TYR A 320 -22.25 -14.49 -10.82
C TYR A 320 -22.29 -14.74 -12.33
N PRO A 321 -23.14 -14.01 -13.09
CA PRO A 321 -23.10 -14.03 -14.54
C PRO A 321 -21.71 -13.65 -15.04
N CYS A 322 -21.16 -14.47 -15.93
CA CYS A 322 -19.82 -14.30 -16.49
C CYS A 322 -19.88 -13.81 -17.94
N VAL A 323 -18.91 -12.98 -18.31
CA VAL A 323 -18.62 -12.60 -19.70
C VAL A 323 -17.18 -12.95 -20.05
N ARG A 324 -16.93 -13.30 -21.32
CA ARG A 324 -15.57 -13.50 -21.84
C ARG A 324 -14.91 -12.15 -22.06
N THR A 325 -13.65 -12.00 -21.62
CA THR A 325 -12.87 -10.76 -21.78
C THR A 325 -11.85 -10.83 -22.91
N ASP A 326 -12.06 -11.73 -23.87
CA ASP A 326 -11.29 -11.86 -25.11
C ASP A 326 -11.73 -10.87 -26.21
N GLY A 327 -12.41 -9.79 -25.83
CA GLY A 327 -12.99 -8.80 -26.74
C GLY A 327 -14.34 -9.20 -27.34
N SER A 328 -14.77 -10.46 -27.23
CA SER A 328 -16.05 -10.91 -27.80
C SER A 328 -17.27 -10.43 -27.01
N GLY A 329 -17.12 -10.18 -25.70
CA GLY A 329 -18.22 -9.86 -24.80
C GLY A 329 -19.28 -10.98 -24.68
N GLN A 330 -18.99 -12.17 -25.21
CA GLN A 330 -19.94 -13.28 -25.20
C GLN A 330 -20.20 -13.78 -23.79
N ARG A 331 -21.41 -14.30 -23.57
CA ARG A 331 -21.80 -14.93 -22.30
C ARG A 331 -20.85 -16.09 -21.99
N GLY A 332 -20.21 -16.02 -20.83
CA GLY A 332 -19.27 -17.03 -20.32
C GLY A 332 -19.91 -18.06 -19.40
N GLY A 333 -21.24 -18.08 -19.28
CA GLY A 333 -21.96 -18.90 -18.30
C GLY A 333 -22.20 -18.18 -16.96
N THR A 334 -22.51 -18.94 -15.92
CA THR A 334 -22.74 -18.42 -14.56
C THR A 334 -21.86 -19.21 -13.59
N LEU A 335 -21.08 -18.49 -12.79
CA LEU A 335 -20.37 -19.05 -11.64
C LEU A 335 -21.29 -18.98 -10.43
N GLU A 336 -21.71 -20.12 -9.88
CA GLU A 336 -22.49 -20.19 -8.66
C GLU A 336 -21.55 -20.53 -7.50
N VAL A 337 -21.33 -19.59 -6.57
CA VAL A 337 -20.54 -19.83 -5.36
C VAL A 337 -21.46 -20.37 -4.27
N LEU A 338 -21.07 -21.49 -3.68
CA LEU A 338 -21.83 -22.23 -2.68
C LEU A 338 -21.13 -22.18 -1.31
N PRO A 339 -21.85 -22.41 -0.19
CA PRO A 339 -21.25 -22.55 1.13
C PRO A 339 -20.20 -23.68 1.19
N GLY A 340 -19.20 -23.48 2.04
CA GLY A 340 -18.14 -24.47 2.29
C GLY A 340 -17.08 -24.55 1.19
N ARG A 341 -16.75 -23.41 0.56
CA ARG A 341 -15.72 -23.31 -0.51
C ARG A 341 -16.00 -24.20 -1.73
N ARG A 342 -17.27 -24.25 -2.14
CA ARG A 342 -17.74 -25.01 -3.31
C ARG A 342 -18.28 -24.07 -4.37
N TYR A 343 -18.28 -24.51 -5.61
CA TYR A 343 -18.86 -23.73 -6.70
C TYR A 343 -19.49 -24.64 -7.76
N ARG A 344 -20.38 -24.10 -8.58
CA ARG A 344 -20.83 -24.71 -9.83
C ARG A 344 -20.56 -23.81 -11.02
N PHE A 345 -20.18 -24.42 -12.14
CA PHE A 345 -19.95 -23.70 -13.39
C PHE A 345 -20.16 -24.66 -14.57
N GLY A 346 -20.92 -24.26 -15.59
CA GLY A 346 -21.15 -25.12 -16.76
C GLY A 346 -21.77 -26.49 -16.43
N GLY A 347 -22.59 -26.58 -15.37
CA GLY A 347 -23.26 -27.80 -14.94
C GLY A 347 -22.44 -28.73 -14.03
N GLY A 348 -21.13 -28.51 -13.87
CA GLY A 348 -20.29 -29.26 -12.92
C GLY A 348 -20.08 -28.54 -11.60
N GLU A 349 -19.91 -29.30 -10.52
CA GLU A 349 -19.53 -28.80 -9.18
C GLU A 349 -18.02 -28.96 -8.96
N GLY A 350 -17.43 -28.06 -8.18
CA GLY A 350 -16.03 -28.10 -7.80
C GLY A 350 -15.76 -27.45 -6.44
N ARG A 351 -14.49 -27.43 -6.05
CA ARG A 351 -14.00 -26.79 -4.82
C ARG A 351 -12.97 -25.72 -5.13
N TYR A 352 -12.81 -24.77 -4.22
CA TYR A 352 -11.77 -23.77 -4.28
C TYR A 352 -11.12 -23.54 -2.91
N THR A 353 -9.97 -22.88 -2.90
CA THR A 353 -9.37 -22.26 -1.71
C THR A 353 -9.27 -20.76 -1.95
N ALA A 354 -9.37 -19.97 -0.89
CA ALA A 354 -9.19 -18.52 -0.97
C ALA A 354 -8.03 -18.11 -0.06
N ASP A 355 -7.10 -17.36 -0.62
CA ASP A 355 -6.09 -16.62 0.10
C ASP A 355 -6.57 -15.18 0.27
N VAL A 356 -7.08 -14.92 1.46
CA VAL A 356 -7.69 -13.64 1.85
C VAL A 356 -6.66 -12.69 2.44
N LEU A 357 -5.60 -13.25 3.04
CA LEU A 357 -4.62 -12.48 3.80
C LEU A 357 -3.29 -12.32 3.09
N GLY A 358 -2.93 -13.20 2.14
CA GLY A 358 -1.62 -13.27 1.49
C GLY A 358 -1.25 -12.08 0.59
N GLN A 359 -2.14 -11.11 0.41
CA GLN A 359 -1.86 -9.85 -0.31
C GLN A 359 -2.61 -8.69 0.37
N GLN A 360 -2.15 -8.24 1.55
CA GLN A 360 -2.85 -7.18 2.30
C GLN A 360 -2.87 -5.82 1.60
N ASP A 361 -1.89 -5.56 0.74
CA ASP A 361 -1.80 -4.32 -0.03
C ASP A 361 -2.77 -4.27 -1.21
N GLU A 362 -3.40 -5.41 -1.54
CA GLU A 362 -4.37 -5.53 -2.62
C GLU A 362 -5.81 -5.48 -2.07
N ASP A 363 -6.75 -4.99 -2.88
CA ASP A 363 -8.17 -4.94 -2.54
C ASP A 363 -8.93 -6.24 -2.89
N TYR A 364 -8.21 -7.27 -3.34
CA TYR A 364 -8.76 -8.56 -3.76
C TYR A 364 -8.13 -9.75 -3.01
N GLY A 365 -8.87 -10.85 -2.93
CA GLY A 365 -8.36 -12.16 -2.50
C GLY A 365 -8.03 -13.04 -3.70
N ARG A 366 -7.03 -13.92 -3.56
CA ARG A 366 -6.68 -14.90 -4.58
C ARG A 366 -7.46 -16.19 -4.36
N VAL A 367 -8.17 -16.64 -5.38
CA VAL A 367 -8.98 -17.87 -5.36
C VAL A 367 -8.31 -18.91 -6.25
N GLU A 368 -8.08 -20.10 -5.72
CA GLU A 368 -7.57 -21.24 -6.50
C GLU A 368 -8.64 -22.32 -6.59
N PHE A 369 -9.01 -22.70 -7.80
CA PHE A 369 -9.99 -23.76 -8.04
C PHE A 369 -9.27 -25.11 -8.00
N THR A 370 -9.55 -25.89 -6.96
CA THR A 370 -8.86 -27.15 -6.66
C THR A 370 -9.52 -28.37 -7.30
N SER A 371 -10.78 -28.26 -7.73
CA SER A 371 -11.48 -29.32 -8.46
C SER A 371 -12.63 -28.76 -9.31
N GLY A 372 -13.22 -29.60 -10.17
CA GLY A 372 -14.38 -29.28 -10.98
C GLY A 372 -14.06 -28.58 -12.32
N PRO A 373 -15.04 -27.95 -12.97
CA PRO A 373 -14.90 -27.39 -14.32
C PRO A 373 -13.88 -26.25 -14.48
N LEU A 374 -13.50 -25.61 -13.38
CA LEU A 374 -12.47 -24.57 -13.33
C LEU A 374 -11.18 -25.07 -12.65
N ALA A 375 -11.00 -26.37 -12.43
CA ALA A 375 -9.79 -26.92 -11.79
C ALA A 375 -8.50 -26.39 -12.43
N GLU A 376 -7.47 -26.19 -11.60
CA GLU A 376 -6.14 -25.67 -11.97
C GLU A 376 -6.14 -24.20 -12.44
N ARG A 377 -7.30 -23.55 -12.42
CA ARG A 377 -7.41 -22.11 -12.65
C ARG A 377 -7.33 -21.36 -11.32
N TYR A 378 -7.04 -20.08 -11.43
CA TYR A 378 -7.17 -19.15 -10.32
C TYR A 378 -8.03 -17.95 -10.73
N ALA A 379 -8.54 -17.24 -9.75
CA ALA A 379 -9.25 -15.97 -9.92
C ALA A 379 -8.81 -14.96 -8.87
N PHE A 380 -9.08 -13.69 -9.14
CA PHE A 380 -9.11 -12.66 -8.12
C PHE A 380 -10.56 -12.36 -7.77
N TYR A 381 -10.86 -12.24 -6.48
CA TYR A 381 -12.18 -11.90 -5.96
C TYR A 381 -12.13 -10.60 -5.16
N ALA A 382 -13.06 -9.69 -5.42
CA ALA A 382 -13.25 -8.47 -4.63
C ALA A 382 -14.74 -8.13 -4.48
N GLU A 383 -15.11 -7.54 -3.35
CA GLU A 383 -16.36 -6.81 -3.14
C GLU A 383 -16.01 -5.35 -2.83
N ASP A 384 -16.58 -4.40 -3.58
CA ASP A 384 -16.42 -2.97 -3.28
C ASP A 384 -17.50 -2.45 -2.31
N GLU A 385 -17.34 -1.22 -1.83
CA GLU A 385 -18.30 -0.58 -0.91
C GLU A 385 -19.68 -0.31 -1.54
N THR A 386 -19.80 -0.43 -2.86
CA THR A 386 -21.08 -0.33 -3.58
C THR A 386 -21.79 -1.67 -3.67
N GLY A 387 -21.13 -2.76 -3.26
CA GLY A 387 -21.66 -4.12 -3.26
C GLY A 387 -21.46 -4.81 -4.60
N LEU A 388 -20.61 -4.26 -5.47
CA LEU A 388 -20.18 -4.98 -6.66
C LEU A 388 -19.18 -6.04 -6.24
N ARG A 389 -19.59 -7.30 -6.41
CA ARG A 389 -18.73 -8.46 -6.25
C ARG A 389 -18.24 -8.91 -7.62
N GLN A 390 -16.96 -9.19 -7.72
CA GLN A 390 -16.34 -9.55 -8.98
C GLN A 390 -15.36 -10.70 -8.82
N PHE A 391 -15.44 -11.67 -9.75
CA PHE A 391 -14.36 -12.61 -10.04
C PHE A 391 -13.70 -12.25 -11.36
N THR A 392 -12.37 -12.20 -11.37
CA THR A 392 -11.56 -12.19 -12.58
C THR A 392 -10.86 -13.54 -12.70
N VAL A 393 -11.40 -14.44 -13.51
CA VAL A 393 -10.88 -15.82 -13.64
C VAL A 393 -9.82 -15.89 -14.74
N HIS A 394 -8.61 -16.29 -14.38
CA HIS A 394 -7.47 -16.44 -15.28
C HIS A 394 -7.38 -17.87 -15.84
N GLY A 395 -6.70 -18.05 -16.99
CA GLY A 395 -6.58 -19.34 -17.69
C GLY A 395 -6.80 -19.22 -19.21
N LYS A 396 -7.12 -20.34 -19.89
CA LYS A 396 -7.30 -20.41 -21.36
C LYS A 396 -8.37 -19.45 -21.91
N SER A 397 -9.38 -19.11 -21.11
CA SER A 397 -10.38 -18.09 -21.45
C SER A 397 -10.58 -17.19 -20.24
N ARG A 398 -10.17 -15.92 -20.33
CA ARG A 398 -10.40 -14.96 -19.25
C ARG A 398 -11.90 -14.70 -19.10
N LEU A 399 -12.40 -14.86 -17.89
CA LEU A 399 -13.80 -14.62 -17.55
C LEU A 399 -13.87 -13.51 -16.51
N GLU A 400 -14.86 -12.64 -16.66
CA GLU A 400 -15.23 -11.67 -15.64
C GLU A 400 -16.65 -11.94 -15.19
N CYS A 401 -16.83 -12.32 -13.93
CA CYS A 401 -18.12 -12.68 -13.36
C CYS A 401 -18.51 -11.66 -12.30
N ARG A 402 -19.66 -11.01 -12.45
CA ARG A 402 -20.06 -9.87 -11.60
C ARG A 402 -21.43 -10.08 -10.97
N LEU A 403 -21.60 -9.61 -9.74
CA LEU A 403 -22.87 -9.58 -9.02
C LEU A 403 -22.95 -8.30 -8.20
N THR A 404 -23.99 -7.49 -8.40
CA THR A 404 -24.27 -6.33 -7.54
C THR A 404 -25.29 -6.71 -6.48
N VAL A 405 -24.94 -6.57 -5.20
CA VAL A 405 -25.88 -6.81 -4.10
C VAL A 405 -26.64 -5.54 -3.72
N ALA A 406 -27.92 -5.69 -3.37
CA ALA A 406 -28.79 -4.56 -3.03
C ALA A 406 -28.39 -3.84 -1.73
N LYS A 407 -27.67 -4.53 -0.83
CA LYS A 407 -27.25 -3.99 0.48
C LYS A 407 -25.75 -4.24 0.66
N PRO A 408 -24.89 -3.31 0.20
CA PRO A 408 -23.46 -3.42 0.42
C PRO A 408 -23.13 -3.42 1.91
N THR A 409 -22.07 -4.15 2.27
CA THR A 409 -21.46 -4.01 3.59
C THR A 409 -20.68 -2.70 3.57
N ARG A 410 -20.98 -1.76 4.48
CA ARG A 410 -20.25 -0.50 4.59
C ARG A 410 -19.34 -0.52 5.81
N LEU A 411 -18.17 0.08 5.68
CA LEU A 411 -17.33 0.36 6.82
C LEU A 411 -18.00 1.43 7.71
N PRO A 412 -17.97 1.26 9.04
CA PRO A 412 -18.54 2.25 9.94
C PRO A 412 -17.69 3.53 9.86
N ARG A 413 -18.23 4.62 9.32
CA ARG A 413 -17.51 5.90 9.25
C ARG A 413 -17.36 6.62 10.59
N PHE A 414 -18.21 6.29 11.56
CA PHE A 414 -18.29 7.02 12.83
C PHE A 414 -18.36 6.06 14.00
N GLY A 415 -17.77 6.48 15.12
CA GLY A 415 -17.88 5.81 16.40
C GLY A 415 -19.26 5.99 17.03
N PRO A 416 -19.62 5.11 17.98
CA PRO A 416 -20.90 5.17 18.69
C PRO A 416 -20.94 6.29 19.76
N ALA A 417 -19.77 6.83 20.15
CA ALA A 417 -19.66 7.87 21.16
C ALA A 417 -19.81 9.27 20.56
N LYS A 418 -20.30 10.21 21.39
CA LYS A 418 -20.26 11.63 21.06
C LYS A 418 -18.86 12.18 21.28
N ALA A 419 -18.48 13.17 20.48
CA ALA A 419 -17.26 13.92 20.72
C ALA A 419 -17.32 14.58 22.12
N PRO A 420 -16.21 14.61 22.87
CA PRO A 420 -16.13 15.39 24.10
C PRO A 420 -16.37 16.88 23.82
N PRO A 421 -16.73 17.70 24.82
CA PRO A 421 -16.76 19.15 24.62
C PRO A 421 -15.33 19.70 24.37
N PRO A 422 -15.17 20.71 23.49
CA PRO A 422 -13.89 21.41 23.34
C PRO A 422 -13.43 22.08 24.65
N PRO A 423 -12.11 22.27 24.84
CA PRO A 423 -11.58 23.03 25.97
C PRO A 423 -12.19 24.44 26.09
N PRO A 424 -12.36 24.98 27.31
CA PRO A 424 -12.84 26.34 27.52
C PRO A 424 -12.02 27.39 26.75
N GLY A 425 -12.72 28.38 26.17
CA GLY A 425 -12.11 29.44 25.35
C GLY A 425 -11.86 29.06 23.88
N SER A 426 -12.29 27.87 23.45
CA SER A 426 -12.37 27.49 22.03
C SER A 426 -13.61 28.11 21.37
N GLY A 427 -13.61 28.24 20.04
CA GLY A 427 -14.79 28.73 19.30
C GLY A 427 -14.73 30.18 18.83
N GLY A 428 -15.92 30.70 18.49
CA GLY A 428 -16.13 32.08 18.03
C GLY A 428 -16.42 32.26 16.53
N LEU A 429 -16.35 31.18 15.74
CA LEU A 429 -16.67 31.16 14.31
C LEU A 429 -17.80 30.17 14.03
N GLU A 430 -18.52 30.44 12.95
CA GLU A 430 -19.54 29.53 12.42
C GLU A 430 -19.61 29.71 10.91
N GLY A 431 -19.73 28.60 10.19
CA GLY A 431 -19.91 28.59 8.76
C GLY A 431 -18.99 27.61 8.04
N ARG A 432 -19.20 27.51 6.73
CA ARG A 432 -18.50 26.60 5.84
C ARG A 432 -17.76 27.43 4.82
N PHE A 433 -16.48 27.18 4.68
CA PHE A 433 -15.61 27.98 3.84
C PHE A 433 -14.67 27.10 3.05
N TYR A 434 -14.23 27.60 1.90
CA TYR A 434 -13.21 26.95 1.09
C TYR A 434 -12.24 27.99 0.52
N SER A 435 -11.03 27.55 0.25
CA SER A 435 -10.11 28.24 -0.67
C SER A 435 -9.48 27.21 -1.57
N TRP A 436 -8.85 27.66 -2.65
CA TRP A 436 -8.05 26.79 -3.48
C TRP A 436 -6.73 27.44 -3.82
N ARG A 437 -5.77 26.60 -4.20
CA ARG A 437 -4.50 27.01 -4.80
C ARG A 437 -4.19 26.10 -5.96
N LEU A 438 -3.57 26.66 -7.00
CA LEU A 438 -3.03 25.85 -8.07
C LEU A 438 -1.75 25.17 -7.57
N ASP A 439 -1.73 23.85 -7.69
CA ASP A 439 -0.54 23.05 -7.42
C ASP A 439 0.19 22.76 -8.72
N VAL A 440 1.05 23.70 -9.11
CA VAL A 440 1.89 23.59 -10.30
C VAL A 440 2.97 22.50 -10.15
N MET A 441 3.27 22.06 -8.92
CA MET A 441 4.33 21.09 -8.65
C MET A 441 3.85 19.63 -8.76
N ALA A 442 2.54 19.38 -8.86
CA ALA A 442 2.02 18.07 -9.22
C ALA A 442 2.64 17.53 -10.53
N ALA A 443 2.94 18.43 -11.49
CA ALA A 443 3.61 18.06 -12.74
C ALA A 443 5.05 17.53 -12.54
N SER A 444 5.68 17.82 -11.40
CA SER A 444 7.05 17.36 -11.09
C SER A 444 7.11 15.97 -10.45
N GLY A 445 5.98 15.26 -10.36
CA GLY A 445 5.90 13.93 -9.75
C GLY A 445 5.99 13.91 -8.22
N THR A 446 5.89 15.07 -7.57
CA THR A 446 5.76 15.13 -6.11
C THR A 446 4.31 14.76 -5.76
N PRO A 447 4.06 13.83 -4.81
CA PRO A 447 2.70 13.45 -4.42
C PRO A 447 2.00 14.66 -3.80
N MET A 448 1.20 15.34 -4.61
CA MET A 448 0.37 16.48 -4.24
C MET A 448 -1.00 16.33 -4.91
N CYS A 449 -1.91 17.29 -4.73
CA CYS A 449 -3.34 17.16 -5.05
C CYS A 449 -3.66 17.00 -6.56
N GLY A 450 -2.68 17.17 -7.46
CA GLY A 450 -2.85 16.85 -8.89
C GLY A 450 -3.56 17.92 -9.72
N GLY A 451 -3.62 19.17 -9.25
CA GLY A 451 -4.34 20.26 -9.91
C GLY A 451 -4.74 21.39 -8.95
N LEU A 452 -6.04 21.58 -8.73
CA LEU A 452 -6.53 22.52 -7.73
C LEU A 452 -6.54 21.84 -6.35
N CYS A 453 -5.74 22.37 -5.42
CA CYS A 453 -5.77 21.95 -4.03
C CYS A 453 -6.84 22.76 -3.30
N TRP A 454 -7.89 22.10 -2.84
CA TRP A 454 -8.96 22.71 -2.05
C TRP A 454 -8.65 22.59 -0.56
N ASP A 455 -8.73 23.71 0.15
CA ASP A 455 -8.72 23.77 1.62
C ASP A 455 -10.15 24.06 2.08
N LEU A 456 -10.76 23.17 2.87
CA LEU A 456 -12.12 23.34 3.39
C LEU A 456 -12.12 23.52 4.91
N TYR A 457 -13.03 24.36 5.40
CA TYR A 457 -13.20 24.64 6.82
C TYR A 457 -14.67 24.71 7.20
N PHE A 458 -15.13 23.80 8.06
CA PHE A 458 -16.49 23.79 8.61
C PHE A 458 -16.41 24.16 10.08
N PHE A 459 -16.47 25.46 10.37
CA PHE A 459 -16.40 25.98 11.73
C PHE A 459 -17.74 25.80 12.45
N HIS A 460 -17.66 25.22 13.63
CA HIS A 460 -18.76 25.12 14.57
C HIS A 460 -18.55 26.10 15.73
N LYS A 461 -19.65 26.70 16.18
CA LYS A 461 -19.64 27.74 17.22
C LYS A 461 -19.02 27.29 18.53
N ASN A 462 -19.11 26.00 18.85
CA ASN A 462 -18.60 25.39 20.08
C ASN A 462 -17.07 25.21 20.11
N GLY A 463 -16.33 25.51 19.04
CA GLY A 463 -14.88 25.37 19.01
C GLY A 463 -14.35 24.18 18.25
N TYR A 464 -15.21 23.44 17.52
CA TYR A 464 -14.77 22.42 16.57
C TYR A 464 -14.70 22.96 15.14
N VAL A 465 -13.73 22.45 14.37
CA VAL A 465 -13.61 22.69 12.93
C VAL A 465 -13.30 21.37 12.21
N TYR A 466 -14.05 21.07 11.16
CA TYR A 466 -13.68 20.02 10.22
C TYR A 466 -12.83 20.63 9.11
N THR A 467 -11.68 20.01 8.81
CA THR A 467 -10.67 20.54 7.86
C THR A 467 -10.47 19.63 6.64
N GLY A 468 -11.21 18.53 6.55
CA GLY A 468 -11.21 17.63 5.39
C GLY A 468 -12.20 18.03 4.31
N GLU A 469 -12.08 17.41 3.12
CA GLU A 469 -13.15 17.37 2.12
C GLU A 469 -14.03 16.15 2.45
N PRO A 470 -15.33 16.32 2.76
CA PRO A 470 -16.24 15.19 2.88
C PRO A 470 -16.29 14.36 1.58
N GLU A 471 -16.49 13.05 1.69
CA GLU A 471 -16.61 12.18 0.52
C GLU A 471 -18.04 12.18 -0.03
N GLU A 472 -19.04 11.90 0.82
CA GLU A 472 -20.45 11.80 0.41
C GLU A 472 -21.28 13.05 0.73
N GLY A 473 -21.02 13.71 1.86
CA GLY A 473 -21.89 14.78 2.32
C GLY A 473 -21.49 15.46 3.62
N LEU A 474 -22.21 16.52 3.96
CA LEU A 474 -21.93 17.38 5.11
C LEU A 474 -22.03 16.67 6.46
N GLU A 475 -22.71 15.53 6.52
CA GLU A 475 -22.79 14.68 7.71
C GLU A 475 -21.41 14.19 8.19
N GLU A 476 -20.41 14.16 7.31
CA GLU A 476 -19.02 13.84 7.67
C GLU A 476 -18.31 14.99 8.37
N ALA A 477 -18.81 16.22 8.22
CA ALA A 477 -18.38 17.40 8.97
C ALA A 477 -19.20 17.62 10.27
N ASP A 478 -19.94 16.62 10.74
CA ASP A 478 -20.65 16.66 12.03
C ASP A 478 -19.68 16.45 13.20
N CYS A 479 -19.26 17.56 13.79
CA CYS A 479 -18.32 17.58 14.91
C CYS A 479 -18.89 17.09 16.24
N SER A 480 -20.17 16.72 16.32
CA SER A 480 -20.71 16.02 17.49
C SER A 480 -20.33 14.54 17.52
N ARG A 481 -19.78 14.00 16.41
CA ARG A 481 -19.46 12.58 16.23
C ARG A 481 -18.00 12.29 16.50
N THR A 482 -17.73 11.02 16.77
CA THR A 482 -16.37 10.47 16.82
C THR A 482 -16.08 9.66 15.57
N LYS A 483 -14.80 9.54 15.25
CA LYS A 483 -14.25 8.49 14.40
C LYS A 483 -14.45 7.13 15.08
N PRO A 484 -14.39 6.01 14.34
CA PRO A 484 -14.57 4.68 14.92
C PRO A 484 -13.61 4.35 16.06
N ASN A 485 -12.38 4.90 16.04
CA ASN A 485 -11.41 4.80 17.14
C ASN A 485 -11.75 5.66 18.38
N GLY A 486 -12.89 6.37 18.39
CA GLY A 486 -13.33 7.23 19.49
C GLY A 486 -12.74 8.64 19.50
N PHE A 487 -11.85 8.99 18.57
CA PHE A 487 -11.34 10.35 18.45
C PHE A 487 -12.42 11.27 17.86
N PRO A 488 -12.44 12.57 18.20
CA PRO A 488 -13.31 13.52 17.53
C PRO A 488 -13.09 13.50 16.00
N VAL A 489 -14.17 13.60 15.23
CA VAL A 489 -14.07 13.78 13.76
C VAL A 489 -13.39 15.11 13.42
N CYS A 490 -13.59 16.11 14.28
CA CYS A 490 -13.14 17.47 14.07
C CYS A 490 -11.98 17.87 14.99
N GLU A 491 -11.21 18.84 14.54
CA GLU A 491 -10.17 19.48 15.33
C GLU A 491 -10.75 20.59 16.21
N VAL A 492 -10.08 20.90 17.31
CA VAL A 492 -10.43 22.07 18.13
C VAL A 492 -9.77 23.30 17.54
N TYR A 493 -10.47 24.44 17.49
CA TYR A 493 -9.88 25.72 17.15
C TYR A 493 -10.12 26.79 18.21
N ARG A 494 -9.22 27.77 18.24
CA ARG A 494 -9.27 28.91 19.16
C ARG A 494 -8.93 30.20 18.44
N VAL A 495 -9.80 31.21 18.58
CA VAL A 495 -9.56 32.57 18.09
C VAL A 495 -9.09 33.45 19.25
N GLN A 496 -7.99 34.18 19.05
CA GLN A 496 -7.42 35.13 20.01
C GLN A 496 -6.98 36.40 19.27
N GLY A 497 -7.80 37.45 19.34
CA GLY A 497 -7.55 38.69 18.58
C GLY A 497 -7.56 38.45 17.08
N ASN A 498 -6.48 38.86 16.40
CA ASN A 498 -6.27 38.66 14.97
C ASN A 498 -5.53 37.34 14.65
N ARG A 499 -5.59 36.35 15.53
CA ARG A 499 -4.96 35.04 15.34
C ARG A 499 -5.93 33.90 15.61
N ILE A 500 -5.71 32.80 14.93
CA ILE A 500 -6.42 31.54 15.14
C ILE A 500 -5.44 30.38 15.19
N VAL A 501 -5.72 29.41 16.07
CA VAL A 501 -5.03 28.13 16.18
C VAL A 501 -6.04 27.04 15.83
N ILE A 502 -5.68 26.11 14.95
CA ILE A 502 -6.48 24.94 14.59
C ILE A 502 -5.68 23.68 14.95
N GLY A 503 -6.31 22.76 15.70
CA GLY A 503 -5.69 21.53 16.16
C GLY A 503 -4.42 21.79 16.98
N GLY A 504 -3.36 21.03 16.67
CA GLY A 504 -2.01 21.22 17.21
C GLY A 504 -1.13 22.18 16.39
N GLY A 505 -1.72 22.92 15.44
CA GLY A 505 -1.00 23.83 14.54
C GLY A 505 -0.45 25.08 15.21
N LYS A 506 0.40 25.82 14.47
CA LYS A 506 0.89 27.14 14.92
C LYS A 506 -0.21 28.21 14.76
N PRO A 507 -0.23 29.26 15.60
CA PRO A 507 -1.12 30.39 15.39
C PRO A 507 -0.87 31.06 14.02
N VAL A 508 -1.95 31.32 13.28
CA VAL A 508 -1.91 32.03 11.99
C VAL A 508 -2.75 33.31 12.06
N ALA A 509 -2.48 34.27 11.16
CA ALA A 509 -3.26 35.49 11.04
C ALA A 509 -4.73 35.16 10.71
N PHE A 510 -5.65 35.91 11.32
CA PHE A 510 -7.08 35.75 11.18
C PHE A 510 -7.76 37.10 10.97
N GLY A 511 -8.63 37.17 9.95
CA GLY A 511 -9.47 38.32 9.65
C GLY A 511 -10.87 37.90 9.19
N ARG A 512 -11.84 38.81 9.33
CA ARG A 512 -13.16 38.67 8.70
C ARG A 512 -13.22 39.62 7.51
N THR A 513 -13.79 39.17 6.40
CA THR A 513 -14.04 40.02 5.22
C THR A 513 -15.54 40.15 4.97
N ALA A 514 -15.95 41.00 4.03
CA ALA A 514 -17.36 41.19 3.72
C ALA A 514 -18.05 39.90 3.25
N GLY A 515 -17.31 39.01 2.56
CA GLY A 515 -17.84 37.78 1.96
C GLY A 515 -17.31 36.48 2.55
N GLY A 516 -16.41 36.53 3.53
CA GLY A 516 -15.68 35.35 3.98
C GLY A 516 -14.73 35.59 5.15
N LEU A 517 -13.65 34.81 5.17
CA LEU A 517 -12.60 34.89 6.18
C LEU A 517 -11.24 35.07 5.52
N GLU A 518 -10.28 35.63 6.25
CA GLU A 518 -8.87 35.55 5.92
C GLU A 518 -8.16 34.66 6.93
N LEU A 519 -7.43 33.67 6.43
CA LEU A 519 -6.71 32.69 7.25
C LEU A 519 -5.29 32.53 6.72
N GLY A 520 -4.30 32.99 7.49
CA GLY A 520 -2.89 32.90 7.10
C GLY A 520 -2.57 33.60 5.77
N GLY A 521 -3.26 34.70 5.47
CA GLY A 521 -3.14 35.44 4.20
C GLY A 521 -3.94 34.85 3.04
N LYS A 522 -4.69 33.76 3.23
CA LYS A 522 -5.62 33.21 2.23
C LYS A 522 -7.02 33.74 2.46
N THR A 523 -7.68 34.19 1.39
CA THR A 523 -9.11 34.49 1.43
C THR A 523 -9.90 33.20 1.29
N LEU A 524 -10.77 32.92 2.26
CA LEU A 524 -11.71 31.81 2.25
C LEU A 524 -13.08 32.32 1.82
N THR A 525 -13.65 31.68 0.80
CA THR A 525 -15.00 31.96 0.28
C THR A 525 -16.01 31.12 1.04
N ARG A 526 -17.18 31.69 1.36
CA ARG A 526 -18.26 30.96 2.00
C ARG A 526 -18.86 29.94 1.03
N LEU A 527 -19.04 28.72 1.50
CA LEU A 527 -19.62 27.61 0.73
C LEU A 527 -21.14 27.77 0.64
N GLU A 528 -21.66 27.88 -0.58
CA GLU A 528 -23.08 28.04 -0.85
C GLU A 528 -23.85 26.69 -0.74
N PRO A 529 -25.08 26.67 -0.22
CA PRO A 529 -25.97 25.51 -0.33
C PRO A 529 -26.33 25.24 -1.79
N LEU A 530 -26.46 23.96 -2.17
CA LEU A 530 -26.83 23.55 -3.53
C LEU A 530 -28.27 23.02 -3.65
N ASP A 531 -29.09 23.18 -2.61
CA ASP A 531 -30.47 22.73 -2.62
C ASP A 531 -31.23 23.22 -3.85
N GLY A 532 -31.80 22.28 -4.61
CA GLY A 532 -32.58 22.59 -5.81
C GLY A 532 -31.76 23.00 -7.05
N LEU A 533 -30.42 23.03 -6.97
CA LEU A 533 -29.56 23.33 -8.12
C LEU A 533 -29.88 22.41 -9.30
N LYS A 534 -30.13 23.00 -10.47
CA LYS A 534 -30.32 22.29 -11.73
C LYS A 534 -29.13 22.57 -12.64
N LEU A 535 -28.42 21.51 -13.01
CA LEU A 535 -27.30 21.59 -13.92
C LEU A 535 -27.76 21.36 -15.36
N GLN A 536 -27.04 21.95 -16.30
CA GLN A 536 -27.23 21.74 -17.72
C GLN A 536 -25.88 21.82 -18.42
N GLY A 537 -25.55 20.80 -19.21
CA GLY A 537 -24.33 20.78 -20.02
C GLY A 537 -23.47 19.55 -19.74
N ARG A 538 -22.33 19.50 -20.44
CA ARG A 538 -21.31 18.47 -20.31
C ARG A 538 -20.23 18.96 -19.36
N TYR A 539 -19.99 18.21 -18.30
CA TYR A 539 -19.02 18.52 -17.25
C TYR A 539 -17.92 17.47 -17.31
N ARG A 540 -16.69 17.90 -17.60
CA ARG A 540 -15.54 17.03 -17.82
C ARG A 540 -14.58 17.12 -16.64
N ALA A 541 -14.23 15.96 -16.09
CA ALA A 541 -13.11 15.78 -15.18
C ALA A 541 -12.02 14.97 -15.88
N LEU A 542 -10.81 15.52 -15.96
CA LEU A 542 -9.64 14.86 -16.50
C LEU A 542 -8.58 14.76 -15.41
N SER A 543 -8.07 13.56 -15.20
CA SER A 543 -6.88 13.30 -14.42
C SER A 543 -5.88 12.60 -15.32
N ALA A 544 -4.71 13.20 -15.50
CA ALA A 544 -3.61 12.60 -16.24
C ALA A 544 -2.37 12.60 -15.37
N PHE A 545 -1.59 11.53 -15.43
CA PHE A 545 -0.28 11.46 -14.83
C PHE A 545 0.71 10.95 -15.88
N SER A 546 1.92 11.50 -15.86
CA SER A 546 3.03 10.98 -16.66
C SER A 546 4.00 10.23 -15.76
N THR A 547 4.55 9.14 -16.27
CA THR A 547 5.63 8.38 -15.63
C THR A 547 6.91 8.64 -16.41
N ASN A 548 7.89 9.29 -15.78
CA ASN A 548 9.15 9.71 -16.43
C ASN A 548 10.27 8.64 -16.41
N LEU A 549 9.92 7.36 -16.22
CA LEU A 549 10.90 6.27 -16.08
C LEU A 549 11.05 5.50 -17.40
N GLY A 550 12.19 5.66 -18.08
CA GLY A 550 12.62 4.69 -19.11
C GLY A 550 11.91 4.76 -20.47
N GLY A 551 10.85 5.55 -20.60
CA GLY A 551 10.00 5.64 -21.79
C GLY A 551 8.85 6.62 -21.53
N GLY A 552 8.25 7.17 -22.57
CA GLY A 552 7.09 8.06 -22.44
C GLY A 552 5.87 7.23 -22.02
N GLY A 553 5.58 7.17 -20.73
CA GLY A 553 4.39 6.48 -20.21
C GLY A 553 3.46 7.45 -19.51
N GLY A 554 2.16 7.20 -19.57
CA GLY A 554 1.17 8.04 -18.91
C GLY A 554 -0.16 7.31 -18.76
N GLY A 555 -0.80 7.54 -17.62
CA GLY A 555 -2.18 7.14 -17.42
C GLY A 555 -3.08 8.37 -17.50
N PHE A 556 -4.26 8.20 -18.07
CA PHE A 556 -5.31 9.19 -17.97
C PHE A 556 -6.63 8.53 -17.56
N SER A 557 -7.43 9.29 -16.84
CA SER A 557 -8.79 8.97 -16.48
C SER A 557 -9.63 10.20 -16.78
N GLU A 558 -10.61 10.01 -17.63
CA GLU A 558 -11.57 11.02 -18.00
C GLU A 558 -12.97 10.56 -17.60
N VAL A 559 -13.72 11.45 -16.96
CA VAL A 559 -15.12 11.24 -16.65
C VAL A 559 -15.90 12.46 -17.12
N VAL A 560 -16.88 12.22 -17.99
CA VAL A 560 -17.82 13.24 -18.45
C VAL A 560 -19.20 12.95 -17.86
N LEU A 561 -19.76 13.95 -17.18
CA LEU A 561 -21.14 13.95 -16.70
C LEU A 561 -21.95 14.92 -17.55
N THR A 562 -22.96 14.42 -18.26
CA THR A 562 -23.91 15.29 -18.96
C THR A 562 -25.15 15.43 -18.12
N PHE A 563 -25.46 16.64 -17.67
CA PHE A 563 -26.65 16.94 -16.89
C PHE A 563 -27.71 17.64 -17.74
N SER A 564 -28.96 17.38 -17.39
CA SER A 564 -30.13 18.05 -17.94
C SER A 564 -30.99 18.64 -16.83
N ARG A 565 -31.74 19.71 -17.15
CA ARG A 565 -32.51 20.48 -16.17
C ARG A 565 -33.66 19.69 -15.52
N ASP A 566 -34.12 18.64 -16.19
CA ASP A 566 -35.18 17.76 -15.70
C ASP A 566 -34.70 16.79 -14.59
N GLY A 567 -33.41 16.82 -14.25
CA GLY A 567 -32.84 15.95 -13.22
C GLY A 567 -32.29 14.63 -13.76
N ARG A 568 -32.07 14.48 -15.08
CA ARG A 568 -31.37 13.32 -15.64
C ARG A 568 -29.88 13.59 -15.87
N PHE A 569 -29.08 12.53 -15.77
CA PHE A 569 -27.66 12.56 -16.12
C PHE A 569 -27.24 11.35 -16.95
N THR A 570 -26.20 11.53 -17.76
CA THR A 570 -25.38 10.44 -18.30
C THR A 570 -23.94 10.59 -17.82
N ARG A 571 -23.25 9.47 -17.69
CA ARG A 571 -21.85 9.37 -17.29
C ARG A 571 -21.11 8.56 -18.33
N GLU A 572 -20.08 9.15 -18.91
CA GLU A 572 -19.11 8.52 -19.79
C GLU A 572 -17.76 8.51 -19.06
N GLY A 573 -17.14 7.35 -18.94
CA GLY A 573 -15.82 7.20 -18.33
C GLY A 573 -14.88 6.55 -19.32
N VAL A 574 -13.74 7.17 -19.54
CA VAL A 574 -12.63 6.58 -20.29
C VAL A 574 -11.43 6.54 -19.35
N SER A 575 -10.76 5.41 -19.24
CA SER A 575 -9.43 5.37 -18.65
C SER A 575 -8.50 4.68 -19.60
N GLY A 576 -7.28 5.18 -19.69
CA GLY A 576 -6.25 4.62 -20.55
C GLY A 576 -4.91 4.65 -19.86
N TYR A 577 -4.10 3.66 -20.15
CA TYR A 577 -2.69 3.67 -19.85
C TYR A 577 -1.93 3.44 -21.14
N SER A 578 -1.00 4.33 -21.45
CA SER A 578 -0.10 4.19 -22.57
C SER A 578 1.32 4.14 -22.05
N PHE A 579 2.09 3.18 -22.54
CA PHE A 579 3.52 3.11 -22.33
C PHE A 579 4.20 3.07 -23.68
N THR A 580 5.16 3.96 -23.88
CA THR A 580 6.00 4.02 -25.08
C THR A 580 7.45 3.80 -24.66
N ALA A 581 8.02 2.68 -25.09
CA ALA A 581 9.45 2.42 -25.00
C ALA A 581 10.16 3.23 -26.08
N THR A 582 11.29 3.82 -25.72
CA THR A 582 12.15 4.53 -26.66
C THR A 582 13.54 3.89 -26.69
N ASP A 583 14.27 4.09 -27.78
CA ASP A 583 15.62 3.57 -27.98
C ASP A 583 16.63 4.07 -26.94
N THR A 584 16.46 5.30 -26.45
CA THR A 584 17.32 5.91 -25.43
C THR A 584 16.88 5.61 -23.99
N GLY A 585 15.74 4.95 -23.80
CA GLY A 585 15.14 4.82 -22.48
C GLY A 585 14.69 6.16 -21.89
N THR A 586 14.40 7.17 -22.72
CA THR A 586 13.93 8.49 -22.29
C THR A 586 12.74 8.95 -23.12
N PRO A 587 11.86 9.83 -22.61
CA PRO A 587 10.80 10.42 -23.43
C PRO A 587 11.29 11.16 -24.69
N SER A 588 12.59 11.48 -24.76
CA SER A 588 13.24 12.19 -25.86
C SER A 588 13.83 11.27 -26.95
N GLY A 589 13.81 9.94 -26.76
CA GLY A 589 14.28 8.98 -27.76
C GLY A 589 13.24 8.65 -28.83
N ASP A 590 13.69 7.99 -29.88
CA ASP A 590 12.81 7.45 -30.90
C ASP A 590 11.98 6.31 -30.32
N THR A 591 10.68 6.31 -30.62
CA THR A 591 9.76 5.27 -30.14
C THR A 591 10.10 3.92 -30.77
N THR A 592 10.44 2.94 -29.94
CA THR A 592 10.79 1.57 -30.37
C THR A 592 9.65 0.58 -30.16
N ALA A 593 8.77 0.80 -29.19
CA ALA A 593 7.56 0.02 -28.97
C ALA A 593 6.52 0.82 -28.17
N GLY A 594 5.24 0.49 -28.33
CA GLY A 594 4.17 1.13 -27.56
C GLY A 594 3.02 0.18 -27.28
N VAL A 595 2.47 0.25 -26.07
CA VAL A 595 1.23 -0.45 -25.69
C VAL A 595 0.29 0.58 -25.09
N ALA A 596 -0.94 0.63 -25.61
CA ALA A 596 -2.02 1.40 -25.04
C ALA A 596 -3.17 0.45 -24.70
N VAL A 597 -3.65 0.53 -23.47
CA VAL A 597 -4.85 -0.18 -23.02
C VAL A 597 -5.86 0.86 -22.56
N GLY A 598 -7.11 0.69 -22.97
CA GLY A 598 -8.20 1.60 -22.66
C GLY A 598 -9.45 0.86 -22.23
N SER A 599 -10.23 1.46 -21.34
CA SER A 599 -11.58 0.99 -21.01
C SER A 599 -12.56 2.14 -21.15
N GLN A 600 -13.74 1.84 -21.69
CA GLN A 600 -14.83 2.79 -21.84
C GLN A 600 -16.07 2.25 -21.14
N ARG A 601 -16.75 3.09 -20.37
CA ARG A 601 -17.99 2.74 -19.68
C ARG A 601 -18.98 3.88 -19.83
N SER A 602 -20.23 3.56 -20.12
CA SER A 602 -21.34 4.52 -20.11
C SER A 602 -22.43 4.04 -19.16
N SER A 603 -23.08 5.00 -18.50
CA SER A 603 -24.19 4.74 -17.58
C SER A 603 -25.04 6.01 -17.45
N GLY A 604 -26.24 5.91 -16.89
CA GLY A 604 -27.10 7.08 -16.69
C GLY A 604 -28.20 6.83 -15.67
N GLY A 605 -28.93 7.89 -15.37
CA GLY A 605 -30.02 7.86 -14.40
C GLY A 605 -30.53 9.25 -14.02
N THR A 606 -30.95 9.39 -12.78
CA THR A 606 -31.47 10.65 -12.22
C THR A 606 -30.53 11.21 -11.16
N TYR A 607 -30.47 12.52 -11.02
CA TYR A 607 -29.69 13.19 -9.98
C TYR A 607 -30.53 14.19 -9.19
N ARG A 608 -30.09 14.47 -7.97
CA ARG A 608 -30.58 15.58 -7.15
C ARG A 608 -29.50 16.13 -6.23
N PHE A 609 -29.61 17.41 -5.90
CA PHE A 609 -28.83 18.04 -4.84
C PHE A 609 -29.68 18.20 -3.58
N PHE A 610 -29.09 17.91 -2.42
CA PHE A 610 -29.63 18.25 -1.11
C PHE A 610 -28.48 18.69 -0.20
N GLY A 611 -28.59 19.87 0.41
CA GLY A 611 -27.48 20.55 1.06
C GLY A 611 -26.29 20.72 0.11
N ASN A 612 -25.17 20.06 0.44
CA ASN A 612 -23.97 19.99 -0.40
C ASN A 612 -23.65 18.55 -0.80
N THR A 613 -24.69 17.75 -1.04
CA THR A 613 -24.57 16.38 -1.53
C THR A 613 -25.26 16.23 -2.88
N LEU A 614 -24.52 15.71 -3.86
CA LEU A 614 -25.06 15.20 -5.12
C LEU A 614 -25.38 13.72 -4.95
N GLU A 615 -26.64 13.34 -5.16
CA GLU A 615 -27.04 11.93 -5.24
C GLU A 615 -27.32 11.54 -6.69
N LEU A 616 -26.64 10.50 -7.16
CA LEU A 616 -26.82 9.87 -8.47
C LEU A 616 -27.51 8.52 -8.27
N LYS A 617 -28.72 8.38 -8.81
CA LYS A 617 -29.46 7.12 -8.86
C LYS A 617 -29.38 6.55 -10.28
N PHE A 618 -28.65 5.46 -10.43
CA PHE A 618 -28.41 4.79 -11.70
C PHE A 618 -29.59 3.89 -12.10
N GLY A 619 -29.71 3.57 -13.39
CA GLY A 619 -30.75 2.69 -13.92
C GLY A 619 -30.69 1.24 -13.40
N ASP A 620 -29.53 0.79 -12.88
CA ASP A 620 -29.33 -0.52 -12.25
C ASP A 620 -29.75 -0.55 -10.76
N GLY A 621 -30.32 0.56 -10.25
CA GLY A 621 -30.75 0.70 -8.85
C GLY A 621 -29.64 1.16 -7.90
N ARG A 622 -28.39 1.24 -8.36
CA ARG A 622 -27.27 1.69 -7.55
C ARG A 622 -27.41 3.19 -7.24
N VAL A 623 -27.06 3.57 -6.01
CA VAL A 623 -27.09 4.97 -5.55
C VAL A 623 -25.70 5.36 -5.10
N VAL A 624 -25.18 6.45 -5.68
CA VAL A 624 -23.87 7.02 -5.32
C VAL A 624 -24.08 8.44 -4.85
N ARG A 625 -23.34 8.83 -3.81
CA ARG A 625 -23.36 10.19 -3.27
C ARG A 625 -21.97 10.80 -3.34
N TYR A 626 -21.94 12.10 -3.58
CA TYR A 626 -20.74 12.89 -3.60
C TYR A 626 -20.99 14.18 -2.83
N PHE A 627 -20.05 14.56 -1.97
CA PHE A 627 -19.98 15.94 -1.52
C PHE A 627 -19.77 16.86 -2.73
N ALA A 628 -20.46 17.99 -2.74
CA ALA A 628 -20.52 18.87 -3.88
C ALA A 628 -20.51 20.35 -3.47
N PHE A 629 -19.73 21.15 -4.19
CA PHE A 629 -19.79 22.61 -4.13
C PHE A 629 -19.39 23.23 -5.47
N VAL A 630 -19.85 24.46 -5.70
CA VAL A 630 -19.51 25.24 -6.90
C VAL A 630 -18.18 25.94 -6.64
N GLY A 631 -17.19 25.64 -7.48
CA GLY A 631 -15.89 26.29 -7.44
C GLY A 631 -15.91 27.66 -8.12
N GLU A 632 -16.63 27.77 -9.24
CA GLU A 632 -16.69 28.98 -10.07
C GLU A 632 -18.01 29.08 -10.83
N ARG A 633 -18.52 30.31 -10.97
CA ARG A 633 -19.63 30.68 -11.84
C ARG A 633 -19.16 31.71 -12.87
N ASP A 634 -19.76 31.71 -14.05
CA ASP A 634 -19.59 32.81 -15.00
C ASP A 634 -20.37 34.07 -14.58
N GLU A 635 -20.20 35.16 -15.33
CA GLU A 635 -20.90 36.43 -15.10
C GLU A 635 -22.44 36.28 -15.18
N GLY A 636 -22.94 35.27 -15.91
CA GLY A 636 -24.36 34.93 -16.01
C GLY A 636 -24.85 33.99 -14.90
N GLY A 637 -24.00 33.67 -13.91
CA GLY A 637 -24.31 32.78 -12.80
C GLY A 637 -24.31 31.29 -13.15
N LYS A 638 -23.91 30.91 -14.37
CA LYS A 638 -23.81 29.50 -14.79
C LYS A 638 -22.61 28.85 -14.11
N VAL A 639 -22.78 27.62 -13.61
CA VAL A 639 -21.72 26.85 -12.97
C VAL A 639 -20.68 26.43 -14.01
N LYS A 640 -19.47 27.00 -13.93
CA LYS A 640 -18.32 26.67 -14.79
C LYS A 640 -17.46 25.56 -14.20
N LEU A 641 -17.27 25.58 -12.88
CA LEU A 641 -16.45 24.60 -12.17
C LEU A 641 -17.25 24.02 -11.01
N LEU A 642 -17.35 22.68 -10.98
CA LEU A 642 -18.05 21.92 -9.96
C LEU A 642 -17.08 20.94 -9.32
N ARG A 643 -16.94 20.99 -7.99
CA ARG A 643 -16.21 19.97 -7.23
C ARG A 643 -17.18 18.88 -6.82
N LEU A 644 -16.91 17.62 -7.17
CA LEU A 644 -17.71 16.44 -6.79
C LEU A 644 -16.79 15.34 -6.25
N GLY A 645 -16.94 15.00 -4.96
CA GLY A 645 -16.28 13.85 -4.32
C GLY A 645 -14.78 13.79 -4.59
N GLY A 646 -14.06 14.89 -4.36
CA GLY A 646 -12.63 14.94 -4.58
C GLY A 646 -12.17 15.20 -6.02
N ARG A 647 -13.09 15.49 -6.96
CA ARG A 647 -12.75 15.76 -8.38
C ARG A 647 -13.33 17.06 -8.90
N ASP A 648 -12.55 17.74 -9.73
CA ASP A 648 -12.95 18.97 -10.41
C ASP A 648 -13.58 18.66 -11.77
N TYR A 649 -14.76 19.21 -12.01
CA TYR A 649 -15.50 19.09 -13.26
C TYR A 649 -15.71 20.46 -13.88
N SER A 650 -15.11 20.67 -15.05
CA SER A 650 -15.27 21.89 -15.82
C SER A 650 -16.36 21.73 -16.87
N LEU A 651 -17.21 22.75 -17.01
CA LEU A 651 -18.20 22.81 -18.07
C LEU A 651 -17.51 22.93 -19.43
N GLU A 652 -17.84 22.04 -20.37
CA GLU A 652 -17.44 22.16 -21.77
C GLU A 652 -18.27 23.25 -22.46
N GLU A 653 -17.60 24.26 -23.01
CA GLU A 653 -18.24 25.22 -23.92
C GLU A 653 -18.54 24.51 -25.25
N LYS A 654 -19.71 24.81 -25.82
CA LYS A 654 -20.18 24.21 -27.06
C LYS A 654 -19.61 24.93 -28.27
#